data_AF-A0A1S9DIZ6-F1
#
_entry.id   AF-A0A1S9DIZ6-F1
#
_cell.length_a   1.000
_cell.length_b   1.000
_cell.length_c   1.000
_cell.angle_alpha   90.00
_cell.angle_beta   90.00
_cell.angle_gamma   90.00
#
_symmetry.space_group_name_H-M   'P 1'
#
loop_
_entity.id
_entity.type
_entity.pdbx_description
1 polymer ?
#
loop_
_entity_poly.entity_id
_entity_poly.type
_entity_poly.pdbx_seq_one_letter_code
_entity_poly.pdbx_strand_id
1 'polypeptide(L)'
;MEPTKKYDIIIAGAGMAGINTAYRIQTILPNCSYAVLEARGAAGGTWDLFRYPGVRLDTGIHTFGFPWQPYHTSKNMLDDQEPRFIAKFVIFATGYYDYDRPLPAEIPGLSDYKGVVVHPQFWPEKLDYAGKKIAVIGSGSTAISLVPKLAETASAVTMIQRSPSYIVSLPNGSGDSWMNRLLPVMVLHKLGRYVWMAVMLGAYNFCRTFPQSARSIVLWLTAKQLPDHVPLSPHFEPRYKVWDERLLACPDGDFFQSLHTNKVNIETANIQTVTESAVILDNGRTVDADIIVTATGLKMQVGGGTHFELDNAPCNTADKVMWKGMMQQDIPNSFFVLGHLTDASWTLGADATALFICRMIKHMEKENIRAATPRLHGSAGQPRQLWNLSSNYMLREQGNVPRAGEIPPWQPRTNYILDSLDARIEMSSSSPNDQPPASAQTMFCPNAFQKEQMPLFKGNQVPRYLFRIVAPQSAGSTTTSKVKSPATTTSDSDRLEDLFQLDPIIAADRLNQHLRWMSGHEQRCNLMSWTSSLLFALQYGLYRHSMDRGEPQLEEISLFIIDTRGFPEGTFVQDLEIMKVFETYHDALKNFGKLRGGENYFGEYLTQGELDIEGRCVKVSLQRMIDLGLFELHSGLGNRDGWNRWARRVTELRLDFQTGSPNPTTRSVVRKAITLAQSCFGDRWAAPLAAMLLALQPREQKDAIIIAGFSAMFSPVEIAGLSLKDIEIGDLRLPEGEQFGRLINSIHRAFTDTDIDLVLNSFTRLEISE
;
A
#
# COMPACT_ATOMS: atom_id res chain seq x y z
N MET A 1 -15.82 41.29 -7.49
CA MET A 1 -15.07 40.05 -7.68
C MET A 1 -15.03 39.36 -6.34
N GLU A 2 -15.69 38.20 -6.21
CA GLU A 2 -15.51 37.36 -5.03
C GLU A 2 -14.01 37.01 -4.83
N PRO A 3 -13.53 36.87 -3.58
CA PRO A 3 -12.16 36.47 -3.31
C PRO A 3 -11.86 35.10 -3.91
N THR A 4 -10.80 34.98 -4.70
CA THR A 4 -10.31 33.70 -5.23
C THR A 4 -10.00 32.73 -4.08
N LYS A 5 -10.75 31.63 -4.01
CA LYS A 5 -10.57 30.63 -2.95
C LYS A 5 -9.36 29.76 -3.28
N LYS A 6 -8.45 29.63 -2.32
CA LYS A 6 -7.20 28.85 -2.46
C LYS A 6 -7.30 27.59 -1.61
N TYR A 7 -6.98 26.45 -2.21
CA TYR A 7 -6.91 25.16 -1.55
C TYR A 7 -5.60 24.46 -1.92
N ASP A 8 -5.16 23.47 -1.14
CA ASP A 8 -4.05 22.61 -1.55
C ASP A 8 -4.51 21.61 -2.60
N ILE A 9 -5.73 21.08 -2.44
CA ILE A 9 -6.29 20.03 -3.30
C ILE A 9 -7.73 20.38 -3.71
N ILE A 10 -8.04 20.27 -5.00
CA ILE A 10 -9.42 20.30 -5.50
C ILE A 10 -9.81 18.91 -6.00
N ILE A 11 -10.97 18.43 -5.59
CA ILE A 11 -11.57 17.18 -6.04
C ILE A 11 -12.80 17.52 -6.87
N ALA A 12 -12.78 17.19 -8.17
CA ALA A 12 -13.92 17.35 -9.06
C ALA A 12 -14.75 16.07 -9.08
N GLY A 13 -16.00 16.15 -8.61
CA GLY A 13 -16.97 15.06 -8.50
C GLY A 13 -17.16 14.58 -7.06
N ALA A 14 -18.42 14.55 -6.60
CA ALA A 14 -18.83 14.09 -5.27
C ALA A 14 -19.52 12.70 -5.30
N GLY A 15 -19.15 11.82 -6.23
CA GLY A 15 -19.50 10.39 -6.18
C GLY A 15 -18.66 9.63 -5.13
N MET A 16 -18.84 8.30 -4.99
CA MET A 16 -18.05 7.52 -4.00
C MET A 16 -16.53 7.66 -4.21
N ALA A 17 -16.06 7.80 -5.45
CA ALA A 17 -14.64 8.01 -5.72
C ALA A 17 -14.13 9.32 -5.11
N GLY A 18 -14.87 10.41 -5.27
CA GLY A 18 -14.54 11.72 -4.72
C GLY A 18 -14.66 11.77 -3.20
N ILE A 19 -15.74 11.21 -2.65
CA ILE A 19 -15.96 11.11 -1.20
C ILE A 19 -14.86 10.26 -0.54
N ASN A 20 -14.53 9.10 -1.13
CA ASN A 20 -13.44 8.28 -0.62
C ASN A 20 -12.10 9.01 -0.68
N THR A 21 -11.83 9.75 -1.76
CA THR A 21 -10.59 10.53 -1.89
C THR A 21 -10.53 11.64 -0.84
N ALA A 22 -11.62 12.37 -0.61
CA ALA A 22 -11.73 13.36 0.46
C ALA A 22 -11.50 12.74 1.85
N TYR A 23 -12.11 11.60 2.15
CA TYR A 23 -11.90 10.86 3.39
C TYR A 23 -10.43 10.46 3.58
N ARG A 24 -9.77 9.92 2.54
CA ARG A 24 -8.35 9.56 2.58
C ARG A 24 -7.46 10.78 2.80
N ILE A 25 -7.71 11.88 2.10
CA ILE A 25 -6.97 13.13 2.28
C ILE A 25 -7.15 13.65 3.70
N GLN A 26 -8.37 13.72 4.22
CA GLN A 26 -8.64 14.20 5.57
C GLN A 26 -7.97 13.34 6.66
N THR A 27 -7.95 12.02 6.47
CA THR A 27 -7.38 11.08 7.46
C THR A 27 -5.87 10.95 7.37
N ILE A 28 -5.28 11.07 6.18
CA ILE A 28 -3.84 10.82 5.93
C ILE A 28 -3.04 12.13 5.85
N LEU A 29 -3.66 13.22 5.38
CA LEU A 29 -3.09 14.55 5.18
C LEU A 29 -3.88 15.61 5.96
N PRO A 30 -3.88 15.58 7.31
CA PRO A 30 -4.71 16.48 8.12
C PRO A 30 -4.35 17.97 7.98
N ASN A 31 -3.14 18.27 7.48
CA ASN A 31 -2.66 19.64 7.29
C ASN A 31 -2.98 20.24 5.90
N CYS A 32 -3.54 19.44 4.98
CA CYS A 32 -3.91 19.90 3.64
C CYS A 32 -5.33 20.44 3.61
N SER A 33 -5.51 21.64 3.05
CA SER A 33 -6.83 22.18 2.73
C SER A 33 -7.37 21.57 1.43
N TYR A 34 -8.62 21.11 1.42
CA TYR A 34 -9.24 20.58 0.22
C TYR A 34 -10.67 21.07 0.01
N ALA A 35 -11.12 21.06 -1.24
CA ALA A 35 -12.51 21.31 -1.62
C ALA A 35 -13.02 20.21 -2.56
N VAL A 36 -14.28 19.83 -2.41
CA VAL A 36 -14.98 18.94 -3.35
C VAL A 36 -15.97 19.79 -4.15
N LEU A 37 -15.84 19.76 -5.47
CA LEU A 37 -16.70 20.48 -6.41
C LEU A 37 -17.59 19.47 -7.12
N GLU A 38 -18.91 19.65 -7.06
CA GLU A 38 -19.89 18.84 -7.77
C GLU A 38 -20.75 19.78 -8.61
N ALA A 39 -20.88 19.49 -9.91
CA ALA A 39 -21.63 20.33 -10.84
C ALA A 39 -23.14 20.28 -10.58
N ARG A 40 -23.62 19.25 -9.85
CA ARG A 40 -25.04 19.04 -9.54
C ARG A 40 -25.40 19.51 -8.13
N GLY A 41 -26.67 19.87 -7.95
CA GLY A 41 -27.24 20.26 -6.65
C GLY A 41 -27.35 19.13 -5.61
N ALA A 42 -26.80 17.94 -5.89
CA ALA A 42 -26.78 16.79 -4.99
C ALA A 42 -25.49 15.96 -5.20
N ALA A 43 -24.88 15.48 -4.11
CA ALA A 43 -23.77 14.53 -4.16
C ALA A 43 -24.27 13.12 -4.53
N GLY A 44 -23.52 12.34 -5.31
CA GLY A 44 -23.93 10.96 -5.65
C GLY A 44 -23.38 10.34 -6.93
N GLY A 45 -22.86 11.11 -7.90
CA GLY A 45 -22.29 10.49 -9.11
C GLY A 45 -23.37 9.80 -9.97
N THR A 46 -23.04 8.62 -10.50
CA THR A 46 -23.92 7.68 -11.19
C THR A 46 -25.26 7.42 -10.47
N TRP A 47 -25.31 7.46 -9.13
CA TRP A 47 -26.50 7.07 -8.35
C TRP A 47 -27.60 8.14 -8.29
N ASP A 48 -27.29 9.38 -8.64
CA ASP A 48 -28.31 10.42 -8.82
C ASP A 48 -28.90 10.41 -10.25
N LEU A 49 -28.09 10.00 -11.25
CA LEU A 49 -28.50 9.99 -12.67
C LEU A 49 -29.38 8.78 -13.04
N PHE A 50 -29.01 7.57 -12.62
CA PHE A 50 -29.76 6.36 -13.02
C PHE A 50 -30.98 6.15 -12.12
N ARG A 51 -32.16 6.60 -12.57
CA ARG A 51 -33.45 6.45 -11.87
C ARG A 51 -34.41 5.43 -12.50
N TYR A 52 -33.90 4.54 -13.37
CA TYR A 52 -34.75 3.50 -13.95
C TYR A 52 -35.14 2.45 -12.88
N PRO A 53 -36.36 1.89 -12.95
CA PRO A 53 -36.77 0.82 -12.02
C PRO A 53 -35.82 -0.37 -12.10
N GLY A 54 -35.21 -0.77 -10.98
CA GLY A 54 -34.24 -1.87 -10.93
C GLY A 54 -32.77 -1.44 -11.03
N VAL A 55 -32.46 -0.13 -10.97
CA VAL A 55 -31.08 0.35 -10.79
C VAL A 55 -30.46 -0.31 -9.55
N ARG A 56 -29.34 -1.01 -9.73
CA ARG A 56 -28.68 -1.79 -8.68
C ARG A 56 -27.17 -1.86 -8.89
N LEU A 57 -26.47 -2.17 -7.81
CA LEU A 57 -25.03 -2.36 -7.77
C LEU A 57 -24.69 -3.85 -7.95
N ASP A 58 -23.85 -4.21 -8.92
CA ASP A 58 -23.40 -5.60 -9.14
C ASP A 58 -22.41 -6.11 -8.06
N THR A 59 -22.15 -5.31 -7.02
CA THR A 59 -21.34 -5.65 -5.84
C THR A 59 -22.23 -5.61 -4.58
N GLY A 60 -22.11 -6.61 -3.71
CA GLY A 60 -22.99 -6.78 -2.54
C GLY A 60 -23.12 -5.55 -1.65
N ILE A 61 -24.36 -5.29 -1.21
CA ILE A 61 -24.82 -4.11 -0.44
C ILE A 61 -24.03 -3.86 0.86
N HIS A 62 -23.39 -4.89 1.41
CA HIS A 62 -22.56 -4.84 2.63
C HIS A 62 -21.25 -4.03 2.49
N THR A 63 -20.94 -3.53 1.29
CA THR A 63 -19.78 -2.66 1.03
C THR A 63 -20.15 -1.19 0.81
N PHE A 64 -21.43 -0.85 1.01
CA PHE A 64 -21.99 0.42 0.57
C PHE A 64 -22.69 1.19 1.69
N GLY A 65 -21.91 1.71 2.63
CA GLY A 65 -22.37 2.62 3.68
C GLY A 65 -21.29 2.90 4.72
N PHE A 66 -21.21 4.15 5.19
CA PHE A 66 -20.34 4.54 6.30
C PHE A 66 -21.11 4.47 7.63
N PRO A 67 -20.59 3.78 8.67
CA PRO A 67 -21.26 3.58 9.95
C PRO A 67 -21.66 4.83 10.78
N TRP A 68 -21.32 6.06 10.36
CA TRP A 68 -21.27 7.21 11.27
C TRP A 68 -22.06 8.47 10.86
N GLN A 69 -22.93 8.44 9.83
CA GLN A 69 -23.73 9.63 9.48
C GLN A 69 -25.15 9.34 8.94
N PRO A 70 -26.21 9.50 9.76
CA PRO A 70 -27.56 9.75 9.27
C PRO A 70 -27.73 11.22 8.84
N TYR A 71 -28.37 11.44 7.69
CA TYR A 71 -28.55 12.75 7.06
C TYR A 71 -29.56 13.62 7.81
N HIS A 72 -29.19 14.87 8.10
CA HIS A 72 -30.12 15.92 8.53
C HIS A 72 -29.92 17.21 7.71
N THR A 73 -30.97 17.56 6.97
CA THR A 73 -31.36 18.89 6.47
C THR A 73 -30.73 19.52 5.23
N SER A 74 -31.62 20.31 4.60
CA SER A 74 -31.64 20.92 3.30
C SER A 74 -31.15 22.38 3.32
N LYS A 75 -30.23 22.72 2.41
CA LYS A 75 -30.12 24.09 1.90
C LYS A 75 -29.32 24.12 0.59
N ASN A 76 -30.02 24.49 -0.50
CA ASN A 76 -29.40 24.84 -1.77
C ASN A 76 -28.91 26.29 -1.70
N MET A 77 -27.70 26.55 -2.18
CA MET A 77 -27.22 27.89 -2.55
C MET A 77 -26.68 27.81 -3.98
N LEU A 78 -27.38 28.47 -4.90
CA LEU A 78 -26.92 28.78 -6.26
C LEU A 78 -26.82 30.31 -6.31
N ASP A 79 -25.62 30.83 -6.58
CA ASP A 79 -25.41 32.23 -6.98
C ASP A 79 -24.50 32.24 -8.21
N ASP A 80 -24.97 32.92 -9.26
CA ASP A 80 -24.39 33.04 -10.60
C ASP A 80 -23.24 34.06 -10.67
N GLN A 81 -22.05 33.65 -10.22
CA GLN A 81 -20.76 34.16 -10.71
C GLN A 81 -19.77 32.99 -10.74
N GLU A 82 -19.10 32.72 -11.87
CA GLU A 82 -18.15 31.62 -11.96
C GLU A 82 -17.04 31.74 -10.89
N PRO A 83 -17.06 30.88 -9.85
CA PRO A 83 -16.11 30.99 -8.77
C PRO A 83 -14.73 30.52 -9.25
N ARG A 84 -13.73 31.39 -9.13
CA ARG A 84 -12.34 31.04 -9.44
C ARG A 84 -11.69 30.37 -8.24
N PHE A 85 -11.17 29.16 -8.47
CA PHE A 85 -10.41 28.40 -7.48
C PHE A 85 -8.96 28.23 -7.92
N ILE A 86 -8.03 28.25 -6.97
CA ILE A 86 -6.62 27.93 -7.21
C ILE A 86 -6.23 26.76 -6.31
N ALA A 87 -5.62 25.73 -6.90
CA ALA A 87 -5.10 24.59 -6.16
C ALA A 87 -3.71 24.16 -6.63
N LYS A 88 -2.98 23.50 -5.72
CA LYS A 88 -1.68 22.87 -6.04
C LYS A 88 -1.89 21.54 -6.77
N PHE A 89 -2.95 20.81 -6.41
CA PHE A 89 -3.33 19.53 -7.01
C PHE A 89 -4.81 19.51 -7.42
N VAL A 90 -5.11 18.84 -8.53
CA VAL A 90 -6.48 18.63 -9.01
C VAL A 90 -6.74 17.14 -9.21
N ILE A 91 -7.83 16.65 -8.64
CA ILE A 91 -8.22 15.24 -8.68
C ILE A 91 -9.59 15.13 -9.37
N PHE A 92 -9.62 14.51 -10.54
CA PHE A 92 -10.82 14.22 -11.29
C PHE A 92 -11.43 12.89 -10.84
N ALA A 93 -12.46 12.98 -10.01
CA ALA A 93 -13.33 11.88 -9.57
C ALA A 93 -14.72 11.95 -10.26
N THR A 94 -14.75 12.44 -11.50
CA THR A 94 -15.95 12.72 -12.30
C THR A 94 -16.60 11.46 -12.89
N GLY A 95 -15.97 10.29 -12.76
CA GLY A 95 -16.34 9.10 -13.53
C GLY A 95 -15.82 9.17 -14.97
N TYR A 96 -16.23 8.18 -15.77
CA TYR A 96 -15.79 7.99 -17.16
C TYR A 96 -16.97 7.96 -18.16
N TYR A 97 -18.17 8.32 -17.73
CA TYR A 97 -19.36 8.43 -18.60
C TYR A 97 -19.76 9.90 -18.78
N ASP A 98 -20.32 10.21 -19.94
CA ASP A 98 -21.00 11.48 -20.20
C ASP A 98 -22.40 11.40 -19.56
N TYR A 99 -22.68 12.33 -18.64
CA TYR A 99 -23.95 12.38 -17.90
C TYR A 99 -24.99 13.28 -18.57
N ASP A 100 -24.58 14.08 -19.56
CA ASP A 100 -25.44 15.06 -20.24
C ASP A 100 -26.00 14.51 -21.55
N ARG A 101 -25.24 13.65 -22.24
CA ARG A 101 -25.62 13.12 -23.55
C ARG A 101 -25.55 11.59 -23.59
N PRO A 102 -26.59 10.93 -24.13
CA PRO A 102 -26.53 9.49 -24.33
C PRO A 102 -25.63 9.15 -25.52
N LEU A 103 -25.23 7.87 -25.62
CA LEU A 103 -24.61 7.37 -26.83
C LEU A 103 -25.68 7.30 -27.94
N PRO A 104 -25.49 7.99 -29.09
CA PRO A 104 -26.47 7.93 -30.17
C PRO A 104 -26.64 6.50 -30.70
N ALA A 105 -27.88 6.00 -30.66
CA ALA A 105 -28.24 4.73 -31.25
C ALA A 105 -28.48 4.92 -32.76
N GLU A 106 -27.48 4.66 -33.58
CA GLU A 106 -27.60 4.66 -35.05
C GLU A 106 -28.41 3.43 -35.50
N ILE A 107 -29.74 3.56 -35.50
CA ILE A 107 -30.68 2.52 -35.92
C ILE A 107 -31.46 3.05 -37.14
N PRO A 108 -31.42 2.36 -38.30
CA PRO A 108 -32.17 2.78 -39.48
C PRO A 108 -33.67 2.88 -39.21
N GLY A 109 -34.31 4.00 -39.61
CA GLY A 109 -35.76 4.21 -39.47
C GLY A 109 -36.25 4.57 -38.06
N LEU A 110 -35.36 4.72 -37.06
CA LEU A 110 -35.76 5.04 -35.69
C LEU A 110 -36.45 6.42 -35.58
N SER A 111 -36.12 7.36 -36.47
CA SER A 111 -36.78 8.67 -36.57
C SER A 111 -38.25 8.59 -36.98
N ASP A 112 -38.64 7.51 -37.67
CA ASP A 112 -39.95 7.37 -38.29
C ASP A 112 -40.93 6.63 -37.35
N TYR A 113 -40.43 6.15 -36.20
CA TYR A 113 -41.21 5.45 -35.19
C TYR A 113 -42.16 6.40 -34.46
N LYS A 114 -43.46 6.09 -34.45
CA LYS A 114 -44.50 6.92 -33.81
C LYS A 114 -44.69 6.62 -32.32
N GLY A 115 -44.14 5.51 -31.83
CA GLY A 115 -44.19 5.12 -30.42
C GLY A 115 -43.16 5.87 -29.57
N VAL A 116 -43.03 5.48 -28.30
CA VAL A 116 -42.12 6.14 -27.36
C VAL A 116 -40.74 5.52 -27.43
N VAL A 117 -39.71 6.31 -27.73
CA VAL A 117 -38.31 5.89 -27.66
C VAL A 117 -37.69 6.38 -26.36
N VAL A 118 -37.10 5.47 -25.59
CA VAL A 118 -36.50 5.76 -24.28
C VAL A 118 -35.06 5.29 -24.24
N HIS A 119 -34.15 6.19 -23.85
CA HIS A 119 -32.79 5.81 -23.52
C HIS A 119 -32.70 5.51 -22.01
N PRO A 120 -32.17 4.34 -21.58
CA PRO A 120 -32.15 3.97 -20.15
C PRO A 120 -31.48 4.97 -19.21
N GLN A 121 -30.50 5.72 -19.71
CA GLN A 121 -29.81 6.77 -18.97
C GLN A 121 -30.71 7.94 -18.56
N PHE A 122 -31.71 8.28 -19.39
CA PHE A 122 -32.63 9.40 -19.18
C PHE A 122 -34.05 8.86 -19.14
N TRP A 123 -34.33 8.06 -18.11
CA TRP A 123 -35.63 7.42 -17.95
C TRP A 123 -36.71 8.45 -17.56
N PRO A 124 -37.84 8.55 -18.29
CA PRO A 124 -38.90 9.47 -17.92
C PRO A 124 -39.61 9.00 -16.64
N GLU A 125 -39.65 9.84 -15.60
CA GLU A 125 -40.22 9.49 -14.28
C GLU A 125 -41.72 9.10 -14.34
N LYS A 126 -42.45 9.61 -15.34
CA LYS A 126 -43.90 9.38 -15.51
C LYS A 126 -44.24 8.40 -16.65
N LEU A 127 -43.28 7.58 -17.10
CA LEU A 127 -43.54 6.62 -18.17
C LEU A 127 -44.45 5.49 -17.68
N ASP A 128 -45.70 5.46 -18.16
CA ASP A 128 -46.60 4.32 -17.97
C ASP A 128 -46.39 3.28 -19.07
N TYR A 129 -45.99 2.09 -18.66
CA TYR A 129 -45.74 0.93 -19.51
C TYR A 129 -46.62 -0.28 -19.15
N ALA A 130 -47.64 -0.10 -18.31
CA ALA A 130 -48.58 -1.17 -17.96
C ALA A 130 -49.36 -1.64 -19.20
N GLY A 131 -49.36 -2.96 -19.44
CA GLY A 131 -50.09 -3.56 -20.55
C GLY A 131 -49.53 -3.27 -21.96
N LYS A 132 -48.40 -2.57 -22.08
CA LYS A 132 -47.76 -2.24 -23.37
C LYS A 132 -46.76 -3.32 -23.81
N LYS A 133 -46.46 -3.35 -25.11
CA LYS A 133 -45.37 -4.16 -25.70
C LYS A 133 -44.09 -3.33 -25.75
N ILE A 134 -42.98 -3.88 -25.23
CA ILE A 134 -41.70 -3.16 -25.14
C ILE A 134 -40.62 -3.93 -25.91
N ALA A 135 -39.92 -3.25 -26.81
CA ALA A 135 -38.71 -3.76 -27.45
C ALA A 135 -37.47 -3.18 -26.76
N VAL A 136 -36.65 -4.02 -26.15
CA VAL A 136 -35.37 -3.62 -25.54
C VAL A 136 -34.24 -3.96 -26.49
N ILE A 137 -33.58 -2.94 -27.04
CA ILE A 137 -32.50 -3.10 -28.00
C ILE A 137 -31.17 -3.07 -27.26
N GLY A 138 -30.54 -4.24 -27.13
CA GLY A 138 -29.26 -4.42 -26.44
C GLY A 138 -29.23 -5.67 -25.56
N SER A 139 -28.03 -6.18 -25.32
CA SER A 139 -27.75 -7.37 -24.50
C SER A 139 -26.80 -7.10 -23.33
N GLY A 140 -26.47 -5.83 -23.07
CA GLY A 140 -25.57 -5.44 -21.99
C GLY A 140 -26.20 -5.50 -20.61
N SER A 141 -25.42 -5.17 -19.57
CA SER A 141 -25.86 -5.14 -18.16
C SER A 141 -27.19 -4.39 -17.95
N THR A 142 -27.35 -3.22 -18.58
CA THR A 142 -28.59 -2.44 -18.51
C THR A 142 -29.80 -3.25 -18.99
N ALA A 143 -29.71 -3.93 -20.13
CA ALA A 143 -30.81 -4.72 -20.68
C ALA A 143 -31.15 -5.91 -19.77
N ILE A 144 -30.14 -6.66 -19.30
CA ILE A 144 -30.34 -7.82 -18.42
C ILE A 144 -30.97 -7.42 -17.08
N SER A 145 -30.67 -6.22 -16.56
CA SER A 145 -31.31 -5.70 -15.34
C SER A 145 -32.73 -5.17 -15.58
N LEU A 146 -33.01 -4.62 -16.77
CA LEU A 146 -34.25 -3.93 -17.06
C LEU A 146 -35.37 -4.89 -17.50
N VAL A 147 -35.05 -5.88 -18.32
CA VAL A 147 -36.00 -6.89 -18.84
C VAL A 147 -36.84 -7.55 -17.74
N PRO A 148 -36.26 -8.13 -16.66
CA PRO A 148 -37.07 -8.80 -15.64
C PRO A 148 -38.03 -7.83 -14.95
N LYS A 149 -37.59 -6.57 -14.72
CA LYS A 149 -38.43 -5.57 -14.04
C LYS A 149 -39.55 -5.04 -14.93
N LEU A 150 -39.30 -4.88 -16.23
CA LEU A 150 -40.34 -4.49 -17.18
C LEU A 150 -41.38 -5.61 -17.36
N ALA A 151 -40.96 -6.88 -17.34
CA ALA A 151 -41.84 -8.03 -17.51
C ALA A 151 -42.90 -8.19 -16.40
N GLU A 152 -42.66 -7.62 -15.22
CA GLU A 152 -43.63 -7.62 -14.12
C GLU A 152 -44.90 -6.84 -14.49
N THR A 153 -44.78 -5.70 -15.19
CA THR A 153 -45.90 -4.77 -15.46
C THR A 153 -46.32 -4.71 -16.93
N ALA A 154 -45.38 -4.89 -17.86
CA ALA A 154 -45.64 -4.86 -19.30
C ALA A 154 -46.45 -6.09 -19.75
N SER A 155 -47.14 -5.97 -20.89
CA SER A 155 -47.84 -7.12 -21.49
C SER A 155 -46.85 -8.11 -22.11
N ALA A 156 -45.82 -7.60 -22.79
CA ALA A 156 -44.77 -8.40 -23.39
C ALA A 156 -43.49 -7.57 -23.52
N VAL A 157 -42.34 -8.20 -23.29
CA VAL A 157 -41.01 -7.58 -23.43
C VAL A 157 -40.18 -8.44 -24.38
N THR A 158 -39.72 -7.85 -25.47
CA THR A 158 -38.85 -8.52 -26.44
C THR A 158 -37.46 -7.92 -26.38
N MET A 159 -36.47 -8.70 -25.95
CA MET A 159 -35.07 -8.31 -25.97
C MET A 159 -34.46 -8.62 -27.34
N ILE A 160 -34.07 -7.58 -28.06
CA ILE A 160 -33.42 -7.68 -29.38
C ILE A 160 -31.91 -7.52 -29.18
N GLN A 161 -31.16 -8.54 -29.56
CA GLN A 161 -29.71 -8.56 -29.42
C GLN A 161 -29.02 -8.90 -30.74
N ARG A 162 -27.94 -8.18 -31.04
CA ARG A 162 -27.06 -8.49 -32.17
C ARG A 162 -26.10 -9.62 -31.83
N SER A 163 -25.50 -9.53 -30.65
CA SER A 163 -24.52 -10.48 -30.15
C SER A 163 -24.87 -10.80 -28.69
N PRO A 164 -25.02 -12.08 -28.34
CA PRO A 164 -25.34 -12.46 -26.98
C PRO A 164 -24.14 -12.23 -26.05
N SER A 165 -24.44 -12.07 -24.77
CA SER A 165 -23.45 -11.86 -23.71
C SER A 165 -23.44 -13.02 -22.71
N TYR A 166 -22.30 -13.26 -22.07
CA TYR A 166 -22.23 -14.26 -20.99
C TYR A 166 -22.96 -13.73 -19.74
N ILE A 167 -23.87 -14.54 -19.21
CA ILE A 167 -24.67 -14.23 -18.03
C ILE A 167 -24.45 -15.32 -16.99
N VAL A 168 -24.23 -14.93 -15.73
CA VAL A 168 -24.08 -15.84 -14.60
C VAL A 168 -25.02 -15.46 -13.47
N SER A 169 -25.69 -16.45 -12.87
CA SER A 169 -26.50 -16.24 -11.68
C SER A 169 -25.61 -16.17 -10.44
N LEU A 170 -25.76 -15.13 -9.62
CA LEU A 170 -25.08 -15.02 -8.33
C LEU A 170 -26.11 -14.85 -7.22
N PRO A 171 -26.00 -15.56 -6.09
CA PRO A 171 -26.93 -15.40 -4.98
C PRO A 171 -26.82 -13.98 -4.37
N ASN A 172 -27.96 -13.33 -4.14
CA ASN A 172 -28.03 -11.97 -3.60
C ASN A 172 -28.26 -12.01 -2.08
N GLY A 173 -27.22 -12.33 -1.33
CA GLY A 173 -27.27 -12.27 0.13
C GLY A 173 -26.16 -13.06 0.80
N SER A 174 -25.78 -12.62 2.01
CA SER A 174 -25.09 -13.49 2.93
C SER A 174 -26.10 -14.52 3.43
N GLY A 175 -26.11 -15.72 2.84
CA GLY A 175 -26.84 -16.85 3.41
C GLY A 175 -26.52 -16.95 4.90
N ASP A 176 -27.51 -17.33 5.71
CA ASP A 176 -27.40 -17.42 7.18
C ASP A 176 -26.39 -18.53 7.54
N SER A 177 -25.11 -18.20 7.43
CA SER A 177 -24.01 -19.12 7.62
C SER A 177 -23.71 -19.24 9.10
N TRP A 178 -23.39 -20.45 9.56
CA TRP A 178 -22.95 -20.71 10.94
C TRP A 178 -21.79 -19.79 11.38
N MET A 179 -20.97 -19.32 10.42
CA MET A 179 -19.90 -18.35 10.65
C MET A 179 -20.40 -16.97 11.12
N ASN A 180 -21.60 -16.55 10.70
CA ASN A 180 -22.20 -15.27 11.10
C ASN A 180 -22.60 -15.25 12.59
N ARG A 181 -22.77 -16.43 13.21
CA ARG A 181 -23.18 -16.58 14.61
C ARG A 181 -22.00 -16.67 15.58
N LEU A 182 -20.79 -16.96 15.09
CA LEU A 182 -19.60 -17.22 15.92
C LEU A 182 -18.53 -16.12 15.88
N LEU A 183 -18.48 -15.30 14.83
CA LEU A 183 -17.43 -14.29 14.65
C LEU A 183 -17.97 -12.86 14.84
N PRO A 184 -17.17 -11.95 15.44
CA PRO A 184 -17.49 -10.52 15.46
C PRO A 184 -17.70 -9.99 14.04
N VAL A 185 -18.73 -9.16 13.88
CA VAL A 185 -19.19 -8.62 12.58
C VAL A 185 -18.06 -7.98 11.77
N MET A 186 -17.11 -7.28 12.40
CA MET A 186 -15.96 -6.68 11.70
C MET A 186 -14.96 -7.70 11.12
N VAL A 187 -14.74 -8.82 11.81
CA VAL A 187 -13.83 -9.88 11.34
C VAL A 187 -14.46 -10.61 10.17
N LEU A 188 -15.76 -10.92 10.27
CA LEU A 188 -16.53 -11.54 9.21
C LEU A 188 -16.56 -10.70 7.93
N HIS A 189 -16.79 -9.39 8.03
CA HIS A 189 -16.77 -8.50 6.86
C HIS A 189 -15.38 -8.40 6.22
N LYS A 190 -14.31 -8.31 7.03
CA LYS A 190 -12.93 -8.29 6.50
C LYS A 190 -12.62 -9.61 5.80
N LEU A 191 -12.89 -10.74 6.44
CA LEU A 191 -12.61 -12.06 5.89
C LEU A 191 -13.45 -12.35 4.64
N GLY A 192 -14.75 -12.04 4.67
CA GLY A 192 -15.64 -12.17 3.53
C GLY A 192 -15.18 -11.34 2.33
N ARG A 193 -14.70 -10.12 2.55
CA ARG A 193 -14.11 -9.29 1.50
C ARG A 193 -12.88 -9.95 0.87
N TYR A 194 -11.96 -10.49 1.67
CA TYR A 194 -10.77 -11.19 1.16
C TYR A 194 -11.13 -12.47 0.39
N VAL A 195 -12.08 -13.26 0.91
CA VAL A 195 -12.57 -14.47 0.24
C VAL A 195 -13.20 -14.12 -1.11
N TRP A 196 -14.09 -13.13 -1.16
CA TRP A 196 -14.71 -12.71 -2.43
C TRP A 196 -13.69 -12.16 -3.43
N MET A 197 -12.71 -11.37 -2.99
CA MET A 197 -11.63 -10.91 -3.86
C MET A 197 -10.81 -12.09 -4.40
N ALA A 198 -10.48 -13.07 -3.55
CA ALA A 198 -9.74 -14.27 -3.97
C ALA A 198 -10.54 -15.13 -4.96
N VAL A 199 -11.86 -15.30 -4.74
CA VAL A 199 -12.76 -16.02 -5.64
C VAL A 199 -12.84 -15.33 -7.00
N MET A 200 -13.06 -14.01 -7.04
CA MET A 200 -13.13 -13.25 -8.29
C MET A 200 -11.80 -13.29 -9.06
N LEU A 201 -10.68 -13.11 -8.37
CA LEU A 201 -9.34 -13.19 -8.98
C LEU A 201 -9.05 -14.60 -9.50
N GLY A 202 -9.40 -15.63 -8.74
CA GLY A 202 -9.26 -17.04 -9.14
C GLY A 202 -10.11 -17.35 -10.37
N ALA A 203 -11.38 -16.92 -10.39
CA ALA A 203 -12.28 -17.10 -11.52
C ALA A 203 -11.79 -16.36 -12.78
N TYR A 204 -11.32 -15.12 -12.64
CA TYR A 204 -10.72 -14.35 -13.74
C TYR A 204 -9.49 -15.06 -14.31
N ASN A 205 -8.55 -15.45 -13.45
CA ASN A 205 -7.33 -16.16 -13.87
C ASN A 205 -7.66 -17.51 -14.54
N PHE A 206 -8.62 -18.26 -14.01
CA PHE A 206 -9.11 -19.51 -14.61
C PHE A 206 -9.71 -19.29 -16.02
N CYS A 207 -10.51 -18.24 -16.20
CA CYS A 207 -11.08 -17.91 -17.51
C CYS A 207 -10.00 -17.53 -18.53
N ARG A 208 -8.93 -16.87 -18.09
CA ARG A 208 -7.79 -16.48 -18.93
C ARG A 208 -6.88 -17.66 -19.29
N THR A 209 -6.63 -18.58 -18.35
CA THR A 209 -5.76 -19.74 -18.58
C THR A 209 -6.46 -20.88 -19.32
N PHE A 210 -7.75 -21.14 -19.05
CA PHE A 210 -8.53 -22.23 -19.64
C PHE A 210 -9.81 -21.72 -20.34
N PRO A 211 -9.69 -20.95 -21.44
CA PRO A 211 -10.82 -20.24 -22.04
C PRO A 211 -11.90 -21.17 -22.61
N GLN A 212 -11.53 -22.32 -23.17
CA GLN A 212 -12.49 -23.29 -23.71
C GLN A 212 -13.29 -23.95 -22.59
N SER A 213 -12.63 -24.38 -21.52
CA SER A 213 -13.28 -24.99 -20.35
C SER A 213 -14.19 -23.98 -19.64
N ALA A 214 -13.74 -22.74 -19.46
CA ALA A 214 -14.53 -21.68 -18.86
C ALA A 214 -15.81 -21.39 -19.66
N ARG A 215 -15.70 -21.30 -21.00
CA ARG A 215 -16.87 -21.17 -21.88
C ARG A 215 -17.86 -22.32 -21.68
N SER A 216 -17.39 -23.56 -21.71
CA SER A 216 -18.24 -24.74 -21.55
C SER A 216 -18.95 -24.76 -20.19
N ILE A 217 -18.27 -24.38 -19.12
CA ILE A 217 -18.84 -24.31 -17.77
C ILE A 217 -19.95 -23.24 -17.69
N VAL A 218 -19.69 -22.03 -18.20
CA VAL A 218 -20.67 -20.94 -18.17
C VAL A 218 -21.91 -21.29 -19.01
N LEU A 219 -21.71 -21.86 -20.20
CA LEU A 219 -22.82 -22.30 -21.06
C LEU A 219 -23.62 -23.44 -20.43
N TRP A 220 -22.96 -24.39 -19.77
CA TRP A 220 -23.63 -25.47 -19.05
C TRP A 220 -24.46 -24.94 -17.87
N LEU A 221 -23.94 -23.97 -17.11
CA LEU A 221 -24.67 -23.31 -16.02
C LEU A 221 -25.88 -22.53 -16.53
N THR A 222 -25.74 -21.87 -17.69
CA THR A 222 -26.82 -21.13 -18.35
C THR A 222 -27.91 -22.11 -18.83
N ALA A 223 -27.51 -23.18 -19.52
CA ALA A 223 -28.44 -24.19 -20.06
C ALA A 223 -29.31 -24.83 -18.96
N LYS A 224 -28.78 -25.00 -17.75
CA LYS A 224 -29.53 -25.52 -16.59
C LYS A 224 -30.64 -24.59 -16.08
N GLN A 225 -30.57 -23.29 -16.36
CA GLN A 225 -31.53 -22.29 -15.86
C GLN A 225 -32.59 -21.92 -16.89
N LEU A 226 -32.36 -22.23 -18.17
CA LEU A 226 -33.26 -21.90 -19.25
C LEU A 226 -34.52 -22.79 -19.24
N PRO A 227 -35.68 -22.25 -19.63
CA PRO A 227 -36.88 -23.04 -19.89
C PRO A 227 -36.73 -23.86 -21.19
N ASP A 228 -37.47 -24.98 -21.29
CA ASP A 228 -37.41 -25.90 -22.44
C ASP A 228 -37.71 -25.25 -23.81
N HIS A 229 -38.46 -24.13 -23.82
CA HIS A 229 -38.86 -23.43 -25.04
C HIS A 229 -37.84 -22.40 -25.54
N VAL A 230 -36.79 -22.07 -24.77
CA VAL A 230 -35.75 -21.12 -25.16
C VAL A 230 -34.45 -21.87 -25.46
N PRO A 231 -34.02 -21.96 -26.73
CA PRO A 231 -32.81 -22.67 -27.07
C PRO A 231 -31.56 -21.88 -26.64
N LEU A 232 -30.51 -22.60 -26.25
CA LEU A 232 -29.22 -22.01 -25.89
C LEU A 232 -28.59 -21.28 -27.09
N SER A 233 -28.57 -21.91 -28.26
CA SER A 233 -28.13 -21.30 -29.51
C SER A 233 -29.35 -20.85 -30.33
N PRO A 234 -29.39 -19.60 -30.84
CA PRO A 234 -28.32 -18.60 -30.90
C PRO A 234 -28.33 -17.57 -29.74
N HIS A 235 -29.21 -17.71 -28.75
CA HIS A 235 -29.52 -16.62 -27.80
C HIS A 235 -28.51 -16.41 -26.67
N PHE A 236 -27.67 -17.41 -26.36
CA PHE A 236 -26.76 -17.40 -25.21
C PHE A 236 -25.36 -17.90 -25.55
N GLU A 237 -24.99 -17.94 -26.84
CA GLU A 237 -23.66 -18.36 -27.29
C GLU A 237 -22.84 -17.19 -27.87
N PRO A 238 -22.09 -16.43 -27.03
CA PRO A 238 -21.25 -15.34 -27.50
C PRO A 238 -20.13 -15.82 -28.44
N ARG A 239 -19.61 -14.94 -29.29
CA ARG A 239 -18.45 -15.22 -30.17
C ARG A 239 -17.10 -14.96 -29.50
N TYR A 240 -17.08 -14.19 -28.42
CA TYR A 240 -15.88 -13.79 -27.69
C TYR A 240 -15.59 -14.71 -26.48
N LYS A 241 -14.40 -14.60 -25.86
CA LYS A 241 -14.03 -15.42 -24.70
C LYS A 241 -14.62 -14.84 -23.41
N VAL A 242 -14.81 -15.68 -22.40
CA VAL A 242 -15.30 -15.21 -21.09
C VAL A 242 -14.33 -14.16 -20.54
N TRP A 243 -14.85 -13.00 -20.10
CA TRP A 243 -14.11 -11.80 -19.65
C TRP A 243 -13.44 -10.92 -20.73
N ASP A 244 -13.53 -11.23 -22.03
CA ASP A 244 -13.15 -10.24 -23.06
C ASP A 244 -14.14 -9.06 -23.10
N GLU A 245 -15.39 -9.31 -22.68
CA GLU A 245 -16.35 -8.30 -22.27
C GLU A 245 -16.76 -8.54 -20.82
N ARG A 246 -17.32 -7.51 -20.16
CA ARG A 246 -17.75 -7.61 -18.76
C ARG A 246 -18.78 -8.74 -18.59
N LEU A 247 -18.46 -9.68 -17.70
CA LEU A 247 -19.36 -10.78 -17.36
C LEU A 247 -20.61 -10.23 -16.65
N LEU A 248 -21.79 -10.60 -17.14
CA LEU A 248 -23.04 -10.07 -16.59
C LEU A 248 -23.49 -10.93 -15.42
N ALA A 249 -23.56 -10.32 -14.23
CA ALA A 249 -24.09 -10.96 -13.04
C ALA A 249 -25.60 -10.73 -12.93
N CYS A 250 -26.33 -11.80 -12.64
CA CYS A 250 -27.76 -11.82 -12.47
C CYS A 250 -28.08 -12.27 -11.03
N PRO A 251 -28.41 -11.34 -10.13
CA PRO A 251 -28.79 -11.64 -8.76
C PRO A 251 -29.96 -12.63 -8.70
N ASP A 252 -29.78 -13.75 -7.98
CA ASP A 252 -30.76 -14.84 -7.79
C ASP A 252 -31.31 -15.47 -9.08
N GLY A 253 -30.68 -15.20 -10.23
CA GLY A 253 -31.17 -15.68 -11.52
C GLY A 253 -32.46 -14.99 -11.99
N ASP A 254 -32.76 -13.77 -11.51
CA ASP A 254 -33.99 -13.03 -11.84
C ASP A 254 -34.29 -12.92 -13.35
N PHE A 255 -33.27 -12.67 -14.16
CA PHE A 255 -33.37 -12.67 -15.61
C PHE A 255 -33.84 -14.02 -16.16
N PHE A 256 -33.23 -15.12 -15.72
CA PHE A 256 -33.62 -16.47 -16.16
C PHE A 256 -35.04 -16.82 -15.69
N GLN A 257 -35.40 -16.47 -14.46
CA GLN A 257 -36.76 -16.64 -13.93
C GLN A 257 -37.80 -15.91 -14.78
N SER A 258 -37.48 -14.70 -15.26
CA SER A 258 -38.39 -13.93 -16.12
C SER A 258 -38.71 -14.63 -17.45
N LEU A 259 -37.78 -15.44 -17.98
CA LEU A 259 -37.99 -16.24 -19.21
C LEU A 259 -39.01 -17.36 -19.01
N HIS A 260 -39.25 -17.82 -17.77
CA HIS A 260 -40.30 -18.80 -17.49
C HIS A 260 -41.72 -18.19 -17.48
N THR A 261 -41.86 -16.86 -17.49
CA THR A 261 -43.16 -16.18 -17.36
C THR A 261 -43.95 -16.04 -18.66
N ASN A 262 -43.44 -16.55 -19.80
CA ASN A 262 -44.00 -16.39 -21.16
C ASN A 262 -44.19 -14.93 -21.65
N LYS A 263 -43.87 -13.93 -20.82
CA LYS A 263 -43.94 -12.50 -21.16
C LYS A 263 -42.67 -11.97 -21.81
N VAL A 264 -41.56 -12.70 -21.70
CA VAL A 264 -40.24 -12.28 -22.17
C VAL A 264 -39.83 -13.12 -23.37
N ASN A 265 -39.52 -12.45 -24.48
CA ASN A 265 -38.99 -13.07 -25.69
C ASN A 265 -37.58 -12.54 -25.98
N ILE A 266 -36.73 -13.37 -26.58
CA ILE A 266 -35.38 -12.98 -26.99
C ILE A 266 -35.23 -13.21 -28.48
N GLU A 267 -34.74 -12.19 -29.20
CA GLU A 267 -34.44 -12.26 -30.63
C GLU A 267 -32.97 -11.97 -30.87
N THR A 268 -32.27 -12.90 -31.52
CA THR A 268 -30.87 -12.71 -31.92
C THR A 268 -30.80 -12.47 -33.43
N ALA A 269 -30.70 -11.20 -33.84
CA ALA A 269 -30.69 -10.78 -35.25
C ALA A 269 -30.23 -9.33 -35.41
N ASN A 270 -29.89 -8.90 -36.63
CA ASN A 270 -29.64 -7.49 -36.90
C ASN A 270 -30.96 -6.77 -37.21
N ILE A 271 -31.04 -5.51 -36.82
CA ILE A 271 -32.17 -4.64 -37.19
C ILE A 271 -31.95 -4.17 -38.63
N GLN A 272 -32.91 -4.45 -39.51
CA GLN A 272 -32.89 -3.97 -40.89
C GLN A 272 -33.42 -2.52 -40.94
N THR A 273 -34.59 -2.28 -40.37
CA THR A 273 -35.20 -0.95 -40.23
C THR A 273 -36.26 -0.96 -39.13
N VAL A 274 -36.51 0.20 -38.55
CA VAL A 274 -37.69 0.45 -37.71
C VAL A 274 -38.77 1.08 -38.59
N THR A 275 -40.01 0.61 -38.45
CA THR A 275 -41.20 1.18 -39.10
C THR A 275 -41.97 2.06 -38.12
N GLU A 276 -43.13 2.59 -38.51
CA GLU A 276 -43.93 3.45 -37.62
C GLU A 276 -44.38 2.75 -36.31
N SER A 277 -44.49 1.41 -36.29
CA SER A 277 -45.03 0.63 -35.17
C SER A 277 -44.26 -0.66 -34.83
N ALA A 278 -43.22 -1.03 -35.58
CA ALA A 278 -42.52 -2.29 -35.37
C ALA A 278 -41.03 -2.22 -35.72
N VAL A 279 -40.26 -3.18 -35.21
CA VAL A 279 -38.85 -3.38 -35.54
C VAL A 279 -38.74 -4.57 -36.50
N ILE A 280 -38.20 -4.34 -37.70
CA ILE A 280 -37.96 -5.39 -38.71
C ILE A 280 -36.53 -5.90 -38.57
N LEU A 281 -36.41 -7.22 -38.41
CA LEU A 281 -35.14 -7.93 -38.26
C LEU A 281 -34.72 -8.57 -39.60
N ASP A 282 -33.41 -8.75 -39.78
CA ASP A 282 -32.82 -9.37 -40.98
C ASP A 282 -33.23 -10.84 -41.19
N ASN A 283 -33.65 -11.52 -40.13
CA ASN A 283 -34.17 -12.88 -40.16
C ASN A 283 -35.65 -12.98 -40.61
N GLY A 284 -36.27 -11.86 -40.99
CA GLY A 284 -37.65 -11.79 -41.45
C GLY A 284 -38.70 -11.72 -40.32
N ARG A 285 -38.31 -11.75 -39.04
CA ARG A 285 -39.25 -11.49 -37.93
C ARG A 285 -39.53 -10.00 -37.80
N THR A 286 -40.78 -9.70 -37.46
CA THR A 286 -41.25 -8.35 -37.13
C THR A 286 -41.63 -8.34 -35.64
N VAL A 287 -41.09 -7.39 -34.89
CA VAL A 287 -41.36 -7.21 -33.46
C VAL A 287 -42.21 -5.97 -33.27
N ASP A 288 -43.50 -6.16 -32.98
CA ASP A 288 -44.40 -5.05 -32.63
C ASP A 288 -44.04 -4.50 -31.24
N ALA A 289 -43.91 -3.19 -31.13
CA ALA A 289 -43.64 -2.52 -29.87
C ALA A 289 -44.36 -1.18 -29.80
N ASP A 290 -44.85 -0.83 -28.61
CA ASP A 290 -45.37 0.51 -28.29
C ASP A 290 -44.26 1.41 -27.72
N ILE A 291 -43.25 0.80 -27.12
CA ILE A 291 -42.08 1.47 -26.52
C ILE A 291 -40.81 0.77 -27.00
N ILE A 292 -39.85 1.55 -27.49
CA ILE A 292 -38.49 1.08 -27.82
C ILE A 292 -37.52 1.61 -26.77
N VAL A 293 -36.76 0.72 -26.16
CA VAL A 293 -35.70 1.06 -25.21
C VAL A 293 -34.33 0.84 -25.83
N THR A 294 -33.54 1.89 -26.00
CA THR A 294 -32.21 1.82 -26.63
C THR A 294 -31.11 1.56 -25.61
N ALA A 295 -30.98 0.32 -25.12
CA ALA A 295 -29.94 -0.10 -24.19
C ALA A 295 -28.58 -0.37 -24.90
N THR A 296 -28.13 0.60 -25.71
CA THR A 296 -27.01 0.44 -26.66
C THR A 296 -25.62 0.85 -26.13
N GLY A 297 -25.51 1.14 -24.83
CA GLY A 297 -24.27 1.54 -24.18
C GLY A 297 -24.33 2.96 -23.61
N LEU A 298 -23.16 3.49 -23.24
CA LEU A 298 -23.00 4.81 -22.66
C LEU A 298 -21.86 5.54 -23.37
N LYS A 299 -22.02 6.84 -23.55
CA LYS A 299 -20.97 7.69 -24.10
C LYS A 299 -19.89 7.87 -23.03
N MET A 300 -18.62 7.74 -23.43
CA MET A 300 -17.50 7.82 -22.49
C MET A 300 -16.90 9.23 -22.48
N GLN A 301 -16.54 9.70 -21.29
CA GLN A 301 -15.95 11.02 -21.10
C GLN A 301 -15.07 11.01 -19.85
N VAL A 302 -13.76 11.18 -20.02
CA VAL A 302 -12.80 11.26 -18.91
C VAL A 302 -12.62 12.73 -18.50
N GLY A 303 -12.54 12.99 -17.19
CA GLY A 303 -12.35 14.35 -16.67
C GLY A 303 -13.61 15.23 -16.74
N GLY A 304 -14.79 14.64 -16.91
CA GLY A 304 -16.07 15.34 -16.86
C GLY A 304 -16.26 16.38 -17.97
N GLY A 305 -15.51 16.29 -19.07
CA GLY A 305 -15.62 17.23 -20.20
C GLY A 305 -14.87 18.54 -19.97
N THR A 306 -14.00 18.60 -18.95
CA THR A 306 -13.19 19.77 -18.65
C THR A 306 -12.26 20.10 -19.83
N HIS A 307 -12.20 21.37 -20.22
CA HIS A 307 -11.22 21.85 -21.19
C HIS A 307 -9.87 22.09 -20.49
N PHE A 308 -8.84 21.39 -20.96
CA PHE A 308 -7.48 21.54 -20.42
C PHE A 308 -6.69 22.52 -21.28
N GLU A 309 -6.07 23.50 -20.64
CA GLU A 309 -5.11 24.41 -21.26
C GLU A 309 -3.76 24.27 -20.55
N LEU A 310 -2.70 24.01 -21.31
CA LEU A 310 -1.32 23.96 -20.81
C LEU A 310 -0.54 25.08 -21.50
N ASP A 311 0.06 25.98 -20.73
CA ASP A 311 0.80 27.14 -21.23
C ASP A 311 0.00 28.00 -22.25
N ASN A 312 -1.31 28.16 -22.01
CA ASN A 312 -2.28 28.85 -22.88
C ASN A 312 -2.55 28.17 -24.24
N ALA A 313 -2.20 26.89 -24.39
CA ALA A 313 -2.55 26.08 -25.55
C ALA A 313 -3.59 25.00 -25.18
N PRO A 314 -4.60 24.76 -26.04
CA PRO A 314 -5.58 23.71 -25.79
C PRO A 314 -4.90 22.33 -25.81
N CYS A 315 -5.16 21.55 -24.77
CA CYS A 315 -4.58 20.23 -24.55
C CYS A 315 -5.67 19.17 -24.71
N ASN A 316 -5.63 18.40 -25.81
CA ASN A 316 -6.54 17.28 -25.98
C ASN A 316 -6.10 16.09 -25.12
N THR A 317 -6.99 15.62 -24.23
CA THR A 317 -6.66 14.52 -23.33
C THR A 317 -6.65 13.16 -24.01
N ALA A 318 -7.44 12.99 -25.08
CA ALA A 318 -7.55 11.71 -25.79
C ALA A 318 -6.27 11.30 -26.55
N ASP A 319 -5.42 12.27 -26.91
CA ASP A 319 -4.17 12.01 -27.64
C ASP A 319 -3.00 11.60 -26.73
N LYS A 320 -3.17 11.73 -25.41
CA LYS A 320 -2.11 11.48 -24.43
C LYS A 320 -2.21 10.09 -23.81
N VAL A 321 -1.11 9.64 -23.23
CA VAL A 321 -0.99 8.33 -22.59
C VAL A 321 -1.16 8.44 -21.07
N MET A 322 -1.89 7.50 -20.47
CA MET A 322 -2.06 7.40 -19.02
C MET A 322 -0.86 6.73 -18.35
N TRP A 323 -0.34 7.37 -17.31
CA TRP A 323 0.67 6.83 -16.40
C TRP A 323 0.00 6.13 -15.21
N LYS A 324 0.28 4.84 -15.03
CA LYS A 324 -0.35 3.93 -14.03
C LYS A 324 -1.89 4.00 -13.98
N GLY A 325 -2.53 4.41 -15.09
CA GLY A 325 -3.97 4.65 -15.15
C GLY A 325 -4.49 5.72 -14.17
N MET A 326 -3.64 6.63 -13.68
CA MET A 326 -4.01 7.64 -12.67
C MET A 326 -3.50 9.05 -12.95
N MET A 327 -2.41 9.22 -13.69
CA MET A 327 -1.94 10.53 -14.17
C MET A 327 -1.85 10.50 -15.69
N GLN A 328 -1.75 11.66 -16.31
CA GLN A 328 -1.69 11.79 -17.76
C GLN A 328 -0.40 12.48 -18.18
N GLN A 329 0.19 12.01 -19.29
CA GLN A 329 1.43 12.53 -19.85
C GLN A 329 1.42 14.08 -19.93
N ASP A 330 2.51 14.73 -19.54
CA ASP A 330 2.71 16.19 -19.60
C ASP A 330 1.78 17.07 -18.74
N ILE A 331 0.74 16.51 -18.10
CA ILE A 331 -0.17 17.28 -17.24
C ILE A 331 0.35 17.23 -15.79
N PRO A 332 0.82 18.35 -15.21
CA PRO A 332 1.35 18.38 -13.86
C PRO A 332 0.24 18.28 -12.81
N ASN A 333 0.52 17.61 -11.69
CA ASN A 333 -0.30 17.63 -10.47
C ASN A 333 -1.79 17.27 -10.65
N SER A 334 -2.13 16.58 -11.75
CA SER A 334 -3.49 16.15 -12.06
C SER A 334 -3.64 14.64 -11.90
N PHE A 335 -4.70 14.22 -11.20
CA PHE A 335 -5.02 12.81 -11.00
C PHE A 335 -6.40 12.48 -11.55
N PHE A 336 -6.54 11.30 -12.14
CA PHE A 336 -7.80 10.75 -12.63
C PHE A 336 -8.12 9.48 -11.86
N VAL A 337 -9.24 9.48 -11.15
CA VAL A 337 -9.67 8.34 -10.32
C VAL A 337 -10.45 7.36 -11.21
N LEU A 338 -9.69 6.50 -11.89
CA LEU A 338 -10.23 5.41 -12.70
C LEU A 338 -10.17 4.10 -11.90
N GLY A 339 -11.28 3.37 -11.86
CA GLY A 339 -11.35 2.07 -11.19
C GLY A 339 -10.84 0.92 -12.05
N HIS A 340 -10.75 -0.28 -11.45
CA HIS A 340 -10.62 -1.52 -12.22
C HIS A 340 -11.95 -1.83 -12.93
N LEU A 341 -11.86 -2.09 -14.23
CA LEU A 341 -13.02 -2.41 -15.08
C LEU A 341 -13.06 -3.88 -15.51
N THR A 342 -11.94 -4.60 -15.39
CA THR A 342 -11.78 -5.96 -15.96
C THR A 342 -11.54 -7.04 -14.89
N ASP A 343 -10.69 -6.79 -13.89
CA ASP A 343 -10.19 -7.81 -12.96
C ASP A 343 -10.70 -7.65 -11.51
N ALA A 344 -11.22 -6.47 -11.16
CA ALA A 344 -11.68 -6.16 -9.80
C ALA A 344 -12.81 -5.12 -9.82
N SER A 345 -13.43 -4.89 -8.65
CA SER A 345 -14.40 -3.81 -8.49
C SER A 345 -13.74 -2.45 -8.68
N TRP A 346 -14.43 -1.55 -9.38
CA TRP A 346 -13.96 -0.19 -9.62
C TRP A 346 -13.72 0.59 -8.31
N THR A 347 -14.45 0.28 -7.24
CA THR A 347 -14.28 0.91 -5.92
C THR A 347 -12.93 0.60 -5.27
N LEU A 348 -12.39 -0.60 -5.52
CA LEU A 348 -11.07 -1.01 -5.06
C LEU A 348 -9.97 -0.19 -5.75
N GLY A 349 -10.11 0.04 -7.07
CA GLY A 349 -9.19 0.88 -7.84
C GLY A 349 -9.24 2.35 -7.43
N ALA A 350 -10.44 2.86 -7.13
CA ALA A 350 -10.59 4.22 -6.62
C ALA A 350 -9.88 4.41 -5.26
N ASP A 351 -9.98 3.43 -4.35
CA ASP A 351 -9.28 3.49 -3.06
C ASP A 351 -7.77 3.39 -3.19
N ALA A 352 -7.27 2.48 -4.04
CA ALA A 352 -5.83 2.38 -4.34
C ALA A 352 -5.28 3.70 -4.92
N THR A 353 -6.04 4.35 -5.80
CA THR A 353 -5.66 5.66 -6.37
C THR A 353 -5.61 6.75 -5.30
N ALA A 354 -6.63 6.83 -4.44
CA ALA A 354 -6.66 7.81 -3.36
C ALA A 354 -5.49 7.63 -2.38
N LEU A 355 -5.14 6.39 -2.04
CA LEU A 355 -3.96 6.07 -1.21
C LEU A 355 -2.66 6.48 -1.90
N PHE A 356 -2.51 6.18 -3.20
CA PHE A 356 -1.36 6.60 -3.98
C PHE A 356 -1.20 8.11 -3.98
N ILE A 357 -2.28 8.87 -4.21
CA ILE A 357 -2.27 10.34 -4.20
C ILE A 357 -1.79 10.86 -2.86
N CYS A 358 -2.37 10.38 -1.76
CA CYS A 358 -1.99 10.82 -0.41
C CYS A 358 -0.50 10.57 -0.14
N ARG A 359 0.01 9.39 -0.55
CA ARG A 359 1.42 9.04 -0.40
C ARG A 359 2.33 9.92 -1.27
N MET A 360 1.96 10.15 -2.52
CA MET A 360 2.76 10.96 -3.43
C MET A 360 2.84 12.41 -2.95
N ILE A 361 1.73 12.98 -2.45
CA ILE A 361 1.73 14.30 -1.83
C ILE A 361 2.63 14.32 -0.58
N LYS A 362 2.56 13.33 0.31
CA LYS A 362 3.50 13.23 1.45
C LYS A 362 4.96 13.19 1.04
N HIS A 363 5.28 12.44 -0.01
CA HIS A 363 6.63 12.37 -0.53
C HIS A 363 7.08 13.71 -1.12
N MET A 364 6.21 14.38 -1.89
CA MET A 364 6.48 15.71 -2.42
C MET A 364 6.66 16.76 -1.33
N GLU A 365 5.89 16.70 -0.24
CA GLU A 365 6.05 17.57 0.93
C GLU A 365 7.39 17.32 1.64
N LYS A 366 7.76 16.05 1.84
CA LYS A 366 9.02 15.65 2.48
C LYS A 366 10.25 16.11 1.69
N GLU A 367 10.22 15.94 0.37
CA GLU A 367 11.33 16.28 -0.53
C GLU A 367 11.24 17.73 -1.06
N ASN A 368 10.27 18.52 -0.60
CA ASN A 368 10.01 19.90 -1.03
C ASN A 368 9.82 20.06 -2.55
N ILE A 369 9.17 19.08 -3.19
CA ILE A 369 8.87 19.04 -4.63
C ILE A 369 7.52 19.73 -4.89
N ARG A 370 7.48 20.64 -5.88
CA ARG A 370 6.28 21.43 -6.21
C ARG A 370 5.38 20.83 -7.30
N ALA A 371 5.95 20.06 -8.21
CA ALA A 371 5.24 19.51 -9.35
C ALA A 371 5.68 18.08 -9.64
N ALA A 372 4.70 17.19 -9.84
CA ALA A 372 4.88 15.85 -10.37
C ALA A 372 4.26 15.80 -11.78
N THR A 373 5.05 15.41 -12.77
CA THR A 373 4.61 15.33 -14.17
C THR A 373 5.16 14.07 -14.82
N PRO A 374 4.31 13.14 -15.27
CA PRO A 374 4.78 11.97 -16.00
C PRO A 374 5.24 12.40 -17.40
N ARG A 375 6.53 12.22 -17.70
CA ARG A 375 7.12 12.52 -19.01
C ARG A 375 7.51 11.24 -19.72
N LEU A 376 7.18 11.15 -20.99
CA LEU A 376 7.54 10.01 -21.83
C LEU A 376 8.95 10.22 -22.41
N HIS A 377 9.96 9.61 -21.80
CA HIS A 377 11.34 9.58 -22.31
C HIS A 377 11.55 8.27 -23.09
N GLY A 378 11.16 8.24 -24.37
CA GLY A 378 11.26 7.07 -25.25
C GLY A 378 9.94 6.69 -25.92
N SER A 379 9.78 5.42 -26.29
CA SER A 379 8.53 4.88 -26.84
C SER A 379 7.68 4.22 -25.75
N ALA A 380 6.40 4.56 -25.66
CA ALA A 380 5.43 3.86 -24.81
C ALA A 380 5.02 2.49 -25.37
N GLY A 381 5.61 2.06 -26.50
CA GLY A 381 5.13 0.95 -27.33
C GLY A 381 3.98 1.37 -28.24
N GLN A 382 3.30 0.41 -28.87
CA GLN A 382 2.13 0.73 -29.68
C GLN A 382 0.96 1.19 -28.78
N PRO A 383 0.23 2.26 -29.15
CA PRO A 383 -0.91 2.73 -28.38
C PRO A 383 -1.95 1.61 -28.25
N ARG A 384 -2.33 1.30 -27.01
CA ARG A 384 -3.40 0.37 -26.65
C ARG A 384 -4.60 1.10 -26.07
N GLN A 385 -5.71 0.38 -26.01
CA GLN A 385 -6.91 0.83 -25.32
C GLN A 385 -6.63 0.99 -23.82
N LEU A 386 -7.25 1.99 -23.20
CA LEU A 386 -7.15 2.23 -21.76
C LEU A 386 -7.68 1.05 -20.94
N TRP A 387 -8.68 0.34 -21.46
CA TRP A 387 -9.27 -0.85 -20.86
C TRP A 387 -9.17 -2.03 -21.81
N ASN A 388 -8.90 -3.21 -21.26
CA ASN A 388 -8.80 -4.46 -22.01
C ASN A 388 -10.19 -5.10 -22.22
N LEU A 389 -11.12 -4.37 -22.84
CA LEU A 389 -12.48 -4.84 -23.10
C LEU A 389 -12.86 -4.65 -24.57
N SER A 390 -13.48 -5.66 -25.19
CA SER A 390 -13.87 -5.65 -26.61
C SER A 390 -15.30 -5.15 -26.88
N SER A 391 -16.00 -4.61 -25.88
CA SER A 391 -17.39 -4.17 -26.03
C SER A 391 -17.51 -3.04 -27.07
N ASN A 392 -18.45 -3.20 -28.00
CA ASN A 392 -18.58 -2.32 -29.18
C ASN A 392 -18.71 -0.82 -28.86
N TYR A 393 -19.43 -0.46 -27.80
CA TYR A 393 -19.57 0.95 -27.41
C TYR A 393 -18.23 1.55 -26.95
N MET A 394 -17.38 0.75 -26.28
CA MET A 394 -16.04 1.20 -25.87
C MET A 394 -15.11 1.38 -27.07
N LEU A 395 -15.20 0.49 -28.07
CA LEU A 395 -14.42 0.59 -29.31
C LEU A 395 -14.77 1.86 -30.10
N ARG A 396 -16.06 2.23 -30.16
CA ARG A 396 -16.53 3.45 -30.83
C ARG A 396 -16.02 4.73 -30.15
N GLU A 397 -15.95 4.72 -28.82
CA GLU A 397 -15.54 5.87 -28.02
C GLU A 397 -14.02 5.91 -27.74
N GLN A 398 -13.22 5.01 -28.32
CA GLN A 398 -11.77 4.96 -28.11
C GLN A 398 -11.07 6.27 -28.50
N GLY A 399 -11.61 7.02 -29.47
CA GLY A 399 -11.09 8.33 -29.87
C GLY A 399 -11.36 9.46 -28.87
N ASN A 400 -12.25 9.27 -27.91
CA ASN A 400 -12.66 10.29 -26.92
C ASN A 400 -12.03 10.07 -25.54
N VAL A 401 -11.26 8.98 -25.36
CA VAL A 401 -10.61 8.63 -24.08
C VAL A 401 -9.08 8.58 -24.25
N PRO A 402 -8.31 8.84 -23.17
CA PRO A 402 -6.86 8.73 -23.21
C PRO A 402 -6.37 7.34 -23.62
N ARG A 403 -5.17 7.27 -24.20
CA ARG A 403 -4.54 6.01 -24.62
C ARG A 403 -3.76 5.37 -23.48
N ALA A 404 -3.47 4.08 -23.59
CA ALA A 404 -2.49 3.39 -22.75
C ALA A 404 -1.31 2.90 -23.58
N GLY A 405 -0.16 2.70 -22.93
CA GLY A 405 1.04 2.13 -23.52
C GLY A 405 1.12 0.61 -23.34
N GLU A 406 2.14 0.01 -23.94
CA GLU A 406 2.44 -1.41 -23.85
C GLU A 406 3.50 -1.72 -22.77
N ILE A 407 4.26 -0.71 -22.34
CA ILE A 407 5.40 -0.89 -21.42
C ILE A 407 5.08 -0.21 -20.07
N PRO A 408 5.33 -0.86 -18.91
CA PRO A 408 5.20 -0.20 -17.61
C PRO A 408 6.12 1.03 -17.55
N PRO A 409 5.71 2.17 -16.95
CA PRO A 409 4.51 2.41 -16.14
C PRO A 409 3.26 2.88 -16.92
N TRP A 410 3.27 2.80 -18.25
CA TRP A 410 2.21 3.31 -19.13
C TRP A 410 1.11 2.29 -19.45
N GLN A 411 1.23 1.07 -18.93
CA GLN A 411 0.25 0.00 -19.13
C GLN A 411 -1.09 0.27 -18.42
N PRO A 412 -2.21 -0.28 -18.94
CA PRO A 412 -3.48 -0.35 -18.22
C PRO A 412 -3.34 -1.04 -16.86
N ARG A 413 -4.25 -0.73 -15.93
CA ARG A 413 -4.36 -1.48 -14.68
C ARG A 413 -4.83 -2.90 -14.95
N THR A 414 -4.12 -3.87 -14.39
CA THR A 414 -4.37 -5.30 -14.67
C THR A 414 -4.50 -6.16 -13.43
N ASN A 415 -4.03 -5.69 -12.26
CA ASN A 415 -4.08 -6.47 -11.03
C ASN A 415 -4.19 -5.58 -9.79
N TYR A 416 -5.36 -5.61 -9.15
CA TYR A 416 -5.60 -4.87 -7.91
C TYR A 416 -4.61 -5.17 -6.77
N ILE A 417 -4.11 -6.40 -6.63
CA ILE A 417 -3.17 -6.74 -5.54
C ILE A 417 -1.84 -6.00 -5.76
N LEU A 418 -1.32 -6.01 -6.99
CA LEU A 418 -0.10 -5.30 -7.33
C LEU A 418 -0.29 -3.79 -7.16
N ASP A 419 -1.43 -3.24 -7.61
CA ASP A 419 -1.74 -1.81 -7.44
C ASP A 419 -1.91 -1.42 -5.97
N SER A 420 -2.53 -2.27 -5.15
CA SER A 420 -2.69 -2.03 -3.71
C SER A 420 -1.36 -2.13 -2.97
N LEU A 421 -0.46 -3.02 -3.37
CA LEU A 421 0.89 -3.09 -2.82
C LEU A 421 1.70 -1.87 -3.27
N ASP A 422 1.69 -1.55 -4.56
CA ASP A 422 2.33 -0.36 -5.12
C ASP A 422 1.72 0.95 -4.61
N ALA A 423 0.51 0.95 -4.02
CA ALA A 423 -0.06 2.12 -3.33
C ALA A 423 0.33 2.22 -1.84
N ARG A 424 0.77 1.10 -1.22
CA ARG A 424 1.06 1.00 0.23
C ARG A 424 2.55 0.90 0.56
N ILE A 425 3.36 0.35 -0.33
CA ILE A 425 4.81 0.24 -0.19
C ILE A 425 5.42 1.65 -0.35
N GLU A 426 6.38 2.03 0.47
CA GLU A 426 7.04 3.34 0.34
C GLU A 426 7.71 3.47 -1.03
N MET A 427 7.56 4.63 -1.69
CA MET A 427 8.36 4.91 -2.88
C MET A 427 9.81 5.03 -2.42
N SER A 428 10.62 4.00 -2.69
CA SER A 428 12.06 4.16 -2.61
C SER A 428 12.45 5.25 -3.60
N SER A 429 13.28 6.19 -3.16
CA SER A 429 13.88 7.21 -4.01
C SER A 429 14.78 6.53 -5.04
N SER A 430 14.17 6.02 -6.10
CA SER A 430 14.83 5.52 -7.30
C SER A 430 14.37 6.39 -8.46
N SER A 431 15.01 7.56 -8.57
CA SER A 431 15.04 8.26 -9.85
C SER A 431 15.73 7.35 -10.88
N PRO A 432 15.13 7.06 -12.05
CA PRO A 432 15.79 6.27 -13.09
C PRO A 432 16.94 7.01 -13.81
N ASN A 433 17.38 8.17 -13.31
CA ASN A 433 18.32 9.05 -14.01
C ASN A 433 19.58 9.42 -13.25
N ASP A 434 19.85 8.80 -12.10
CA ASP A 434 21.18 8.91 -11.50
C ASP A 434 21.98 7.66 -11.84
N GLN A 435 22.93 7.81 -12.78
CA GLN A 435 24.19 7.10 -12.56
C GLN A 435 24.65 7.47 -11.15
N PRO A 436 24.97 6.50 -10.27
CA PRO A 436 25.32 6.82 -8.90
C PRO A 436 26.46 7.83 -8.91
N PRO A 437 26.37 8.92 -8.11
CA PRO A 437 27.50 9.83 -7.97
C PRO A 437 28.71 8.99 -7.56
N ALA A 438 29.80 9.17 -8.29
CA ALA A 438 31.08 8.55 -7.98
C ALA A 438 31.61 9.09 -6.65
N SER A 439 31.07 8.59 -5.54
CA SER A 439 31.60 8.71 -4.19
C SER A 439 31.15 7.52 -3.33
N ALA A 440 31.65 6.34 -3.69
CA ALA A 440 32.15 5.27 -2.81
C ALA A 440 31.34 4.84 -1.55
N GLN A 441 30.05 4.53 -1.65
CA GLN A 441 29.41 3.61 -0.70
C GLN A 441 29.28 2.22 -1.34
N THR A 442 30.11 1.27 -0.90
CA THR A 442 30.04 -0.12 -1.38
C THR A 442 28.94 -0.85 -0.62
N MET A 443 27.79 -1.10 -1.24
CA MET A 443 26.69 -1.86 -0.63
C MET A 443 26.86 -3.36 -0.89
N PHE A 444 26.32 -4.20 -0.01
CA PHE A 444 26.25 -5.65 -0.22
C PHE A 444 25.18 -5.97 -1.26
N CYS A 445 25.56 -6.68 -2.32
CA CYS A 445 24.67 -7.04 -3.44
C CYS A 445 24.61 -8.57 -3.62
N PRO A 446 23.97 -9.32 -2.70
CA PRO A 446 23.77 -10.76 -2.86
C PRO A 446 22.87 -11.08 -4.06
N ASN A 447 23.15 -12.19 -4.74
CA ASN A 447 22.33 -12.67 -5.84
C ASN A 447 20.98 -13.23 -5.34
N ALA A 448 20.02 -13.48 -6.25
CA ALA A 448 18.67 -13.90 -5.88
C ALA A 448 18.61 -15.18 -5.02
N PHE A 449 19.51 -16.14 -5.27
CA PHE A 449 19.59 -17.40 -4.51
C PHE A 449 20.19 -17.19 -3.11
N GLN A 450 21.22 -16.34 -3.00
CA GLN A 450 21.80 -15.96 -1.71
C GLN A 450 20.79 -15.17 -0.86
N LYS A 451 20.01 -14.26 -1.47
CA LYS A 451 18.93 -13.53 -0.78
C LYS A 451 17.88 -14.45 -0.17
N GLU A 452 17.62 -15.63 -0.74
CA GLU A 452 16.68 -16.59 -0.14
C GLU A 452 17.21 -17.22 1.17
N GLN A 453 18.52 -17.30 1.34
CA GLN A 453 19.17 -17.82 2.54
C GLN A 453 19.35 -16.76 3.64
N MET A 454 19.03 -15.49 3.33
CA MET A 454 19.21 -14.33 4.19
C MET A 454 17.86 -13.64 4.47
N PRO A 455 16.98 -14.23 5.29
CA PRO A 455 15.64 -13.71 5.54
C PRO A 455 15.60 -12.32 6.17
N LEU A 456 16.53 -11.97 7.07
CA LEU A 456 16.61 -10.63 7.67
C LEU A 456 17.07 -9.61 6.64
N PHE A 457 18.07 -9.94 5.82
CA PHE A 457 18.50 -9.11 4.70
C PHE A 457 17.34 -8.87 3.70
N LYS A 458 16.62 -9.94 3.31
CA LYS A 458 15.45 -9.85 2.41
C LYS A 458 14.31 -9.03 3.00
N GLY A 459 14.13 -9.07 4.32
CA GLY A 459 13.15 -8.28 5.05
C GLY A 459 13.59 -6.85 5.38
N ASN A 460 14.83 -6.46 5.03
CA ASN A 460 15.50 -5.24 5.47
C ASN A 460 15.41 -5.02 7.00
N GLN A 461 15.51 -6.12 7.76
CA GLN A 461 15.36 -6.12 9.21
C GLN A 461 16.71 -5.83 9.89
N VAL A 462 16.95 -4.57 10.21
CA VAL A 462 18.21 -4.10 10.83
C VAL A 462 17.86 -3.42 12.15
N PRO A 463 18.54 -3.78 13.27
CA PRO A 463 18.31 -3.14 14.55
C PRO A 463 18.46 -1.64 14.42
N ARG A 464 17.54 -0.88 15.03
CA ARG A 464 17.53 0.58 14.91
C ARG A 464 18.85 1.24 15.38
N TYR A 465 19.50 0.62 16.36
CA TYR A 465 20.72 1.14 16.96
C TYR A 465 21.84 0.12 16.87
N LEU A 466 22.97 0.57 16.33
CA LEU A 466 24.21 -0.20 16.29
C LEU A 466 25.32 0.58 17.00
N PHE A 467 26.23 -0.17 17.60
CA PHE A 467 27.30 0.34 18.45
C PHE A 467 28.66 -0.03 17.87
N ARG A 468 29.64 0.87 18.03
CA ARG A 468 31.04 0.62 17.70
C ARG A 468 31.95 1.31 18.69
N ILE A 469 32.96 0.60 19.17
CA ILE A 469 34.04 1.18 19.98
C ILE A 469 35.20 1.57 19.07
N VAL A 470 35.75 2.75 19.31
CA VAL A 470 36.93 3.26 18.64
C VAL A 470 37.98 3.59 19.70
N ALA A 471 39.13 2.95 19.59
CA ALA A 471 40.33 3.21 20.38
C ALA A 471 41.46 3.66 19.42
N PRO A 472 42.57 4.23 19.93
CA PRO A 472 43.68 4.69 19.09
C PRO A 472 44.26 3.62 18.14
N GLN A 473 44.17 2.34 18.51
CA GLN A 473 44.63 1.20 17.72
C GLN A 473 43.51 0.52 16.92
N SER A 474 42.34 1.15 16.75
CA SER A 474 41.27 0.59 15.93
C SER A 474 41.62 0.70 14.44
N ALA A 475 41.40 -0.38 13.70
CA ALA A 475 41.60 -0.38 12.25
C ALA A 475 40.54 0.47 11.53
N GLY A 476 40.98 1.19 10.49
CA GLY A 476 40.14 2.09 9.69
C GLY A 476 40.00 3.49 10.33
N SER A 477 39.20 4.35 9.71
CA SER A 477 38.93 5.70 10.25
C SER A 477 37.46 5.84 10.58
N THR A 478 37.13 6.22 11.82
CA THR A 478 35.76 6.46 12.28
C THR A 478 35.65 7.88 12.83
N THR A 479 34.85 8.71 12.19
CA THR A 479 34.57 10.10 12.57
C THR A 479 33.07 10.27 12.80
N THR A 480 32.61 11.45 13.23
CA THR A 480 31.17 11.72 13.41
C THR A 480 30.41 11.93 12.10
N SER A 481 31.12 12.01 10.96
CA SER A 481 30.51 12.10 9.63
C SER A 481 30.73 10.85 8.80
N LYS A 482 31.86 10.14 8.94
CA LYS A 482 32.21 9.02 8.06
C LYS A 482 32.90 7.87 8.79
N VAL A 483 32.62 6.65 8.33
CA VAL A 483 33.33 5.42 8.70
C VAL A 483 33.98 4.83 7.45
N LYS A 484 35.28 4.62 7.51
CA LYS A 484 36.11 4.17 6.38
C LYS A 484 36.79 2.86 6.74
N SER A 485 36.57 1.82 5.94
CA SER A 485 37.29 0.56 6.08
C SER A 485 38.80 0.77 5.83
N PRO A 486 39.68 -0.03 6.44
CA PRO A 486 41.12 0.02 6.18
C PRO A 486 41.47 -0.01 4.68
N ALA A 487 40.75 -0.82 3.89
CA ALA A 487 40.95 -0.89 2.44
C ALA A 487 40.76 0.46 1.73
N THR A 488 39.82 1.30 2.15
CA THR A 488 39.57 2.64 1.56
C THR A 488 40.67 3.66 1.84
N THR A 489 41.50 3.42 2.86
CA THR A 489 42.59 4.35 3.23
C THR A 489 43.87 4.12 2.41
N THR A 490 43.96 3.00 1.71
CA THR A 490 45.05 2.66 0.78
C THR A 490 44.61 2.92 -0.66
N SER A 491 45.44 3.56 -1.49
CA SER A 491 45.10 4.05 -2.85
C SER A 491 44.86 2.98 -3.92
N ASP A 492 44.56 1.73 -3.56
CA ASP A 492 44.30 0.61 -4.49
C ASP A 492 42.80 0.43 -4.69
N SER A 493 42.30 0.73 -5.90
CA SER A 493 40.88 0.62 -6.27
C SER A 493 40.34 -0.82 -6.32
N ASP A 494 41.20 -1.81 -6.58
CA ASP A 494 40.83 -3.23 -6.67
C ASP A 494 40.44 -3.85 -5.31
N ARG A 495 40.50 -3.09 -4.22
CA ARG A 495 40.26 -3.58 -2.85
C ARG A 495 38.87 -3.27 -2.30
N LEU A 496 38.04 -2.53 -3.07
CA LEU A 496 36.71 -2.09 -2.65
C LEU A 496 35.57 -2.94 -3.22
N GLU A 497 35.88 -4.12 -3.76
CA GLU A 497 34.88 -5.05 -4.28
C GLU A 497 33.92 -5.52 -3.17
N ASP A 498 32.66 -5.71 -3.57
CA ASP A 498 31.62 -6.28 -2.73
C ASP A 498 31.94 -7.74 -2.40
N LEU A 499 31.77 -8.13 -1.13
CA LEU A 499 32.02 -9.49 -0.67
C LEU A 499 31.27 -10.56 -1.49
N PHE A 500 30.07 -10.24 -1.98
CA PHE A 500 29.26 -11.18 -2.79
C PHE A 500 29.69 -11.28 -4.26
N GLN A 501 30.54 -10.37 -4.74
CA GLN A 501 31.09 -10.40 -6.11
C GLN A 501 32.44 -11.12 -6.20
N LEU A 502 33.09 -11.35 -5.06
CA LEU A 502 34.33 -12.11 -4.97
C LEU A 502 34.10 -13.61 -5.21
N ASP A 503 35.18 -14.32 -5.57
CA ASP A 503 35.18 -15.78 -5.56
C ASP A 503 34.71 -16.31 -4.19
N PRO A 504 33.76 -17.26 -4.12
CA PRO A 504 33.16 -17.71 -2.86
C PRO A 504 34.17 -18.23 -1.82
N ILE A 505 35.29 -18.81 -2.27
CA ILE A 505 36.34 -19.31 -1.35
C ILE A 505 37.10 -18.12 -0.76
N ILE A 506 37.44 -17.13 -1.58
CA ILE A 506 38.11 -15.90 -1.14
C ILE A 506 37.19 -15.07 -0.23
N ALA A 507 35.90 -14.98 -0.57
CA ALA A 507 34.89 -14.31 0.25
C ALA A 507 34.76 -14.98 1.63
N ALA A 508 34.69 -16.32 1.67
CA ALA A 508 34.59 -17.09 2.90
C ALA A 508 35.84 -16.93 3.79
N ASP A 509 37.04 -16.96 3.20
CA ASP A 509 38.31 -16.75 3.91
C ASP A 509 38.41 -15.32 4.47
N ARG A 510 38.07 -14.30 3.67
CA ARG A 510 38.05 -12.89 4.09
C ARG A 510 37.06 -12.65 5.23
N LEU A 511 35.87 -13.24 5.14
CA LEU A 511 34.87 -13.17 6.20
C LEU A 511 35.36 -13.85 7.49
N ASN A 512 35.97 -15.03 7.38
CA ASN A 512 36.53 -15.77 8.51
C ASN A 512 37.68 -15.00 9.19
N GLN A 513 38.58 -14.39 8.42
CA GLN A 513 39.67 -13.56 8.94
C GLN A 513 39.15 -12.31 9.65
N HIS A 514 38.11 -11.66 9.09
CA HIS A 514 37.47 -10.50 9.70
C HIS A 514 36.82 -10.83 11.04
N LEU A 515 35.90 -11.81 11.06
CA LEU A 515 35.10 -12.12 12.24
C LEU A 515 35.91 -12.74 13.40
N ARG A 516 37.10 -13.29 13.09
CA ARG A 516 38.03 -13.84 14.09
C ARG A 516 39.14 -12.86 14.48
N TRP A 517 39.15 -11.65 13.91
CA TRP A 517 40.12 -10.60 14.24
C TRP A 517 41.56 -11.10 14.11
N MET A 518 41.86 -11.81 13.01
CA MET A 518 43.18 -12.42 12.80
C MET A 518 44.24 -11.35 12.52
N SER A 519 45.35 -11.41 13.26
CA SER A 519 46.45 -10.45 13.13
C SER A 519 47.00 -10.44 11.69
N GLY A 520 47.10 -9.25 11.09
CA GLY A 520 47.63 -9.05 9.73
C GLY A 520 46.56 -8.84 8.64
N HIS A 521 45.30 -9.25 8.87
CA HIS A 521 44.20 -9.05 7.93
C HIS A 521 43.65 -7.60 7.95
N GLU A 522 43.77 -6.93 9.10
CA GLU A 522 43.16 -5.62 9.39
C GLU A 522 43.54 -4.53 8.38
N GLN A 523 44.75 -4.54 7.83
CA GLN A 523 45.22 -3.48 6.93
C GLN A 523 44.64 -3.56 5.51
N ARG A 524 44.00 -4.69 5.15
CA ARG A 524 43.45 -4.95 3.81
C ARG A 524 41.96 -5.24 3.82
N CYS A 525 41.32 -5.15 4.99
CA CYS A 525 39.93 -5.53 5.13
C CYS A 525 39.00 -4.42 4.62
N ASN A 526 38.03 -4.80 3.77
CA ASN A 526 36.97 -3.90 3.31
C ASN A 526 35.77 -3.86 4.27
N LEU A 527 35.75 -4.70 5.31
CA LEU A 527 34.61 -4.85 6.23
C LEU A 527 34.81 -4.04 7.50
N MET A 528 33.71 -3.55 8.06
CA MET A 528 33.65 -2.84 9.33
C MET A 528 32.57 -3.46 10.22
N SER A 529 32.94 -3.85 11.44
CA SER A 529 32.01 -4.45 12.41
C SER A 529 31.26 -3.43 13.26
N TRP A 530 30.00 -3.75 13.50
CA TRP A 530 29.09 -3.09 14.41
C TRP A 530 28.46 -4.15 15.31
N THR A 531 28.01 -3.77 16.51
CA THR A 531 27.26 -4.68 17.39
C THR A 531 25.90 -4.06 17.74
N SER A 532 24.88 -4.88 17.87
CA SER A 532 23.57 -4.50 18.43
C SER A 532 23.52 -4.64 19.96
N SER A 533 24.58 -5.16 20.59
CA SER A 533 24.68 -5.32 22.05
C SER A 533 25.51 -4.19 22.67
N LEU A 534 24.83 -3.30 23.39
CA LEU A 534 25.50 -2.25 24.17
C LEU A 534 26.39 -2.85 25.26
N LEU A 535 25.95 -3.94 25.92
CA LEU A 535 26.73 -4.62 26.95
C LEU A 535 28.07 -5.13 26.39
N PHE A 536 28.02 -5.74 25.21
CA PHE A 536 29.22 -6.23 24.52
C PHE A 536 30.14 -5.09 24.10
N ALA A 537 29.60 -3.98 23.59
CA ALA A 537 30.38 -2.79 23.24
C ALA A 537 31.09 -2.19 24.46
N LEU A 538 30.39 -2.02 25.58
CA LEU A 538 30.97 -1.45 26.80
C LEU A 538 32.09 -2.34 27.37
N GLN A 539 31.85 -3.65 27.48
CA GLN A 539 32.87 -4.59 27.94
C GLN A 539 34.06 -4.65 26.98
N TYR A 540 33.83 -4.55 25.67
CA TYR A 540 34.91 -4.48 24.69
C TYR A 540 35.78 -3.24 24.90
N GLY A 541 35.18 -2.08 25.16
CA GLY A 541 35.90 -0.85 25.47
C GLY A 541 36.80 -0.97 26.71
N LEU A 542 36.30 -1.59 27.78
CA LEU A 542 37.09 -1.87 28.99
C LEU A 542 38.22 -2.87 28.72
N TYR A 543 37.96 -3.88 27.88
CA TYR A 543 38.98 -4.83 27.45
C TYR A 543 40.12 -4.16 26.67
N ARG A 544 39.79 -3.25 25.74
CA ARG A 544 40.78 -2.50 24.96
C ARG A 544 41.68 -1.65 25.85
N HIS A 545 41.13 -1.04 26.91
CA HIS A 545 41.94 -0.31 27.91
C HIS A 545 42.98 -1.22 28.60
N SER A 546 42.60 -2.46 28.96
CA SER A 546 43.49 -3.39 29.68
C SER A 546 44.45 -4.19 28.80
N MET A 547 44.15 -4.37 27.51
CA MET A 547 44.86 -5.31 26.63
C MET A 547 45.55 -4.66 25.43
N ASP A 548 45.15 -3.46 25.01
CA ASP A 548 45.85 -2.78 23.91
C ASP A 548 47.25 -2.35 24.35
N ARG A 549 48.18 -2.39 23.40
CA ARG A 549 49.57 -1.99 23.67
C ARG A 549 49.61 -0.50 24.01
N GLY A 550 50.21 -0.12 25.13
CA GLY A 550 50.29 1.29 25.55
C GLY A 550 49.13 1.79 26.40
N GLU A 551 48.20 0.90 26.81
CA GLU A 551 47.18 1.18 27.85
C GLU A 551 46.40 2.49 27.58
N PRO A 552 45.65 2.56 26.46
CA PRO A 552 44.95 3.79 26.08
C PRO A 552 44.03 4.22 27.21
N GLN A 553 44.05 5.51 27.53
CA GLN A 553 43.21 6.04 28.60
C GLN A 553 41.72 5.90 28.23
N LEU A 554 40.84 5.71 29.22
CA LEU A 554 39.41 5.56 28.99
C LEU A 554 38.75 6.79 28.31
N GLU A 555 39.43 7.94 28.34
CA GLU A 555 39.01 9.16 27.63
C GLU A 555 39.26 9.07 26.11
N GLU A 556 40.29 8.32 25.69
CA GLU A 556 40.64 8.11 24.28
C GLU A 556 39.75 7.06 23.62
N ILE A 557 39.10 6.21 24.41
CA ILE A 557 38.18 5.17 23.93
C ILE A 557 36.77 5.75 23.84
N SER A 558 36.23 5.79 22.62
CA SER A 558 34.91 6.35 22.34
C SER A 558 33.91 5.31 21.88
N LEU A 559 32.68 5.40 22.41
CA LEU A 559 31.50 4.69 21.93
C LEU A 559 30.79 5.53 20.87
N PHE A 560 30.60 4.95 19.70
CA PHE A 560 29.76 5.47 18.63
C PHE A 560 28.45 4.70 18.59
N ILE A 561 27.36 5.44 18.47
CA ILE A 561 26.00 4.91 18.32
C ILE A 561 25.43 5.49 17.02
N ILE A 562 24.86 4.63 16.17
CA ILE A 562 24.25 5.03 14.91
C ILE A 562 22.76 4.67 14.89
N ASP A 563 21.94 5.57 14.34
CA ASP A 563 20.52 5.37 14.03
C ASP A 563 20.42 4.85 12.60
N THR A 564 20.07 3.57 12.42
CA THR A 564 20.09 2.87 11.12
C THR A 564 18.90 3.24 10.23
N ARG A 565 18.00 4.12 10.68
CA ARG A 565 16.86 4.58 9.88
C ARG A 565 17.30 5.31 8.61
N GLY A 566 16.69 4.95 7.49
CA GLY A 566 16.88 5.60 6.20
C GLY A 566 18.23 5.32 5.54
N PHE A 567 18.93 4.25 5.91
CA PHE A 567 20.05 3.73 5.12
C PHE A 567 19.51 2.86 3.96
N PRO A 568 20.18 2.85 2.77
CA PRO A 568 19.81 1.98 1.66
C PRO A 568 19.86 0.48 2.02
N GLU A 569 19.02 -0.33 1.38
CA GLU A 569 19.11 -1.81 1.46
C GLU A 569 20.52 -2.26 1.05
N GLY A 570 21.08 -3.23 1.78
CA GLY A 570 22.44 -3.71 1.53
C GLY A 570 23.54 -2.90 2.23
N THR A 571 23.21 -1.89 3.03
CA THR A 571 24.22 -1.19 3.84
C THR A 571 24.74 -2.06 4.98
N PHE A 572 23.84 -2.71 5.72
CA PHE A 572 24.17 -3.57 6.86
C PHE A 572 23.78 -5.02 6.56
N VAL A 573 24.63 -5.96 6.95
CA VAL A 573 24.35 -7.40 6.87
C VAL A 573 24.69 -8.07 8.19
N GLN A 574 23.81 -8.97 8.65
CA GLN A 574 24.09 -9.75 9.85
C GLN A 574 25.19 -10.78 9.57
N ASP A 575 26.15 -10.89 10.49
CA ASP A 575 27.27 -11.85 10.41
C ASP A 575 26.79 -13.30 10.21
N LEU A 576 25.76 -13.74 10.93
CA LEU A 576 25.28 -15.12 10.85
C LEU A 576 24.57 -15.47 9.55
N GLU A 577 23.89 -14.52 8.91
CA GLU A 577 23.27 -14.75 7.61
C GLU A 577 24.33 -14.86 6.52
N ILE A 578 25.32 -13.97 6.54
CA ILE A 578 26.42 -14.02 5.57
C ILE A 578 27.30 -15.26 5.78
N MET A 579 27.48 -15.70 7.03
CA MET A 579 28.16 -16.97 7.34
C MET A 579 27.42 -18.18 6.76
N LYS A 580 26.08 -18.24 6.84
CA LYS A 580 25.30 -19.33 6.23
C LYS A 580 25.45 -19.40 4.72
N VAL A 581 25.64 -18.27 4.05
CA VAL A 581 25.88 -18.23 2.60
C VAL A 581 27.24 -18.82 2.23
N PHE A 582 28.26 -18.57 3.06
CA PHE A 582 29.65 -18.94 2.75
C PHE A 582 30.18 -20.17 3.51
N GLU A 583 29.42 -20.76 4.44
CA GLU A 583 29.88 -21.87 5.29
C GLU A 583 30.22 -23.15 4.52
N THR A 584 29.65 -23.35 3.32
CA THR A 584 29.92 -24.51 2.47
C THR A 584 31.31 -24.46 1.82
N TYR A 585 31.94 -23.29 1.79
CA TYR A 585 33.22 -23.05 1.12
C TYR A 585 34.41 -22.99 2.10
N HIS A 586 34.17 -22.97 3.42
CA HIS A 586 35.24 -22.87 4.42
C HIS A 586 34.88 -23.55 5.77
N ASP A 587 35.52 -24.68 6.09
CA ASP A 587 35.20 -25.48 7.28
C ASP A 587 35.38 -24.73 8.60
N ALA A 588 36.42 -23.89 8.73
CA ALA A 588 36.60 -23.09 9.94
C ALA A 588 35.48 -22.06 10.15
N LEU A 589 34.96 -21.45 9.07
CA LEU A 589 33.84 -20.50 9.12
C LEU A 589 32.55 -21.23 9.56
N LYS A 590 32.31 -22.44 9.03
CA LYS A 590 31.21 -23.32 9.42
C LYS A 590 31.24 -23.67 10.92
N ASN A 591 32.41 -24.07 11.42
CA ASN A 591 32.58 -24.38 12.85
C ASN A 591 32.40 -23.14 13.73
N PHE A 592 32.87 -21.99 13.26
CA PHE A 592 32.68 -20.72 13.94
C PHE A 592 31.20 -20.28 13.97
N GLY A 593 30.46 -20.53 12.88
CA GLY A 593 29.02 -20.26 12.79
C GLY A 593 28.21 -21.09 13.78
N LYS A 594 28.55 -22.38 13.94
CA LYS A 594 27.95 -23.24 14.97
C LYS A 594 28.19 -22.72 16.39
N LEU A 595 29.41 -22.24 16.67
CA LEU A 595 29.75 -21.66 17.98
C LEU A 595 28.94 -20.38 18.26
N ARG A 596 28.77 -19.50 17.27
CA ARG A 596 27.97 -18.27 17.36
C ARG A 596 26.46 -18.49 17.24
N GLY A 597 26.01 -19.70 16.92
CA GLY A 597 24.59 -20.03 16.79
C GLY A 597 23.82 -20.01 18.13
N GLY A 598 24.50 -20.22 19.26
CA GLY A 598 23.92 -20.29 20.60
C GLY A 598 24.23 -19.08 21.49
N GLU A 599 24.58 -19.32 22.75
CA GLU A 599 24.79 -18.27 23.79
C GLU A 599 26.00 -17.35 23.52
N ASN A 600 26.90 -17.73 22.60
CA ASN A 600 28.07 -16.95 22.22
C ASN A 600 27.79 -15.98 21.07
N TYR A 601 26.54 -15.57 20.89
CA TYR A 601 26.18 -14.55 19.92
C TYR A 601 26.24 -13.15 20.53
N PHE A 602 26.84 -12.21 19.81
CA PHE A 602 27.07 -10.83 20.27
C PHE A 602 26.47 -9.78 19.33
N GLY A 603 25.58 -10.18 18.42
CA GLY A 603 24.79 -9.24 17.62
C GLY A 603 25.59 -8.48 16.58
N GLU A 604 26.52 -9.12 15.89
CA GLU A 604 27.44 -8.47 14.95
C GLU A 604 26.79 -8.19 13.59
N TYR A 605 26.94 -6.95 13.10
CA TYR A 605 26.52 -6.48 11.79
C TYR A 605 27.72 -5.90 11.05
N LEU A 606 27.79 -6.12 9.75
CA LEU A 606 28.90 -5.70 8.90
C LEU A 606 28.45 -4.61 7.93
N THR A 607 29.36 -3.67 7.67
CA THR A 607 29.30 -2.70 6.57
C THR A 607 30.56 -2.84 5.73
N GLN A 608 30.57 -2.40 4.47
CA GLN A 608 31.77 -2.43 3.64
C GLN A 608 32.07 -1.09 2.97
N GLY A 609 33.34 -0.84 2.66
CA GLY A 609 33.79 0.41 2.03
C GLY A 609 33.74 1.62 2.97
N GLU A 610 33.22 2.73 2.44
CA GLU A 610 32.98 3.97 3.17
C GLU A 610 31.47 4.14 3.45
N LEU A 611 31.14 4.49 4.68
CA LEU A 611 29.79 4.71 5.17
C LEU A 611 29.66 6.17 5.66
N ASP A 612 28.68 6.87 5.12
CA ASP A 612 28.28 8.20 5.59
C ASP A 612 27.35 8.09 6.79
N ILE A 613 27.74 8.70 7.91
CA ILE A 613 27.02 8.68 9.19
C ILE A 613 26.74 10.09 9.72
N GLU A 614 26.89 11.12 8.88
CA GLU A 614 26.69 12.52 9.26
C GLU A 614 25.25 12.77 9.74
N GLY A 615 25.11 13.41 10.91
CA GLY A 615 23.82 13.72 11.53
C GLY A 615 23.03 12.51 12.04
N ARG A 616 23.58 11.29 11.93
CA ARG A 616 22.91 10.02 12.32
C ARG A 616 23.64 9.27 13.43
N CYS A 617 24.82 9.76 13.84
CA CYS A 617 25.57 9.16 14.92
C CYS A 617 25.78 10.12 16.10
N VAL A 618 26.07 9.53 17.26
CA VAL A 618 26.54 10.23 18.45
C VAL A 618 27.79 9.54 19.00
N LYS A 619 28.73 10.34 19.50
CA LYS A 619 30.02 9.90 20.03
C LYS A 619 30.13 10.32 21.50
N VAL A 620 30.55 9.40 22.37
CA VAL A 620 30.88 9.69 23.78
C VAL A 620 32.13 8.92 24.21
N SER A 621 32.96 9.49 25.09
CA SER A 621 34.07 8.75 25.70
C SER A 621 33.60 7.83 26.83
N LEU A 622 34.28 6.70 27.02
CA LEU A 622 33.95 5.79 28.12
C LEU A 622 34.16 6.43 29.48
N GLN A 623 35.21 7.23 29.63
CA GLN A 623 35.46 7.98 30.87
C GLN A 623 34.26 8.85 31.24
N ARG A 624 33.68 9.58 30.28
CA ARG A 624 32.51 10.43 30.53
C ARG A 624 31.30 9.64 31.00
N MET A 625 31.06 8.46 30.45
CA MET A 625 29.98 7.57 30.90
C MET A 625 30.22 7.07 32.32
N ILE A 626 31.47 6.73 32.66
CA ILE A 626 31.87 6.28 34.00
C ILE A 626 31.67 7.39 35.04
N ASP A 627 32.12 8.61 34.74
CA ASP A 627 31.99 9.78 35.63
C ASP A 627 30.51 10.11 35.94
N LEU A 628 29.61 9.84 34.98
CA LEU A 628 28.17 10.04 35.11
C LEU A 628 27.44 8.84 35.75
N GLY A 629 28.18 7.82 36.20
CA GLY A 629 27.66 6.73 37.02
C GLY A 629 27.37 5.42 36.29
N LEU A 630 28.05 5.11 35.18
CA LEU A 630 27.88 3.84 34.47
C LEU A 630 28.08 2.61 35.38
N PHE A 631 29.11 2.62 36.24
CA PHE A 631 29.37 1.52 37.18
C PHE A 631 28.37 1.46 38.34
N GLU A 632 27.67 2.55 38.62
CA GLU A 632 26.58 2.53 39.59
C GLU A 632 25.31 1.92 39.01
N LEU A 633 25.07 2.11 37.70
CA LEU A 633 23.98 1.46 36.98
C LEU A 633 24.24 -0.03 36.76
N HIS A 634 25.51 -0.41 36.54
CA HIS A 634 25.91 -1.80 36.35
C HIS A 634 27.26 -2.10 37.05
N SER A 635 27.19 -2.49 38.32
CA SER A 635 28.38 -2.80 39.15
C SER A 635 29.28 -3.88 38.55
N GLY A 636 28.72 -4.86 37.83
CA GLY A 636 29.46 -5.93 37.15
C GLY A 636 30.48 -5.45 36.11
N LEU A 637 30.29 -4.27 35.50
CA LEU A 637 31.24 -3.64 34.57
C LEU A 637 32.42 -2.98 35.31
N GLY A 638 32.22 -2.56 36.56
CA GLY A 638 33.26 -1.93 37.38
C GLY A 638 34.29 -2.91 37.95
N ASN A 639 34.08 -4.22 37.82
CA ASN A 639 35.00 -5.24 38.31
C ASN A 639 36.22 -5.37 37.37
N ARG A 640 37.36 -4.82 37.81
CA ARG A 640 38.63 -4.81 37.06
C ARG A 640 39.19 -6.19 36.76
N ASP A 641 38.92 -7.20 37.58
CA ASP A 641 39.36 -8.59 37.36
C ASP A 641 38.69 -9.24 36.13
N GLY A 642 37.63 -8.60 35.62
CA GLY A 642 36.93 -9.01 34.41
C GLY A 642 37.40 -8.30 33.14
N TRP A 643 38.17 -7.20 33.24
CA TRP A 643 38.49 -6.37 32.08
C TRP A 643 39.42 -7.09 31.09
N ASN A 644 40.26 -8.00 31.56
CA ASN A 644 41.09 -8.87 30.72
C ASN A 644 40.31 -9.92 29.90
N ARG A 645 39.01 -10.09 30.15
CA ARG A 645 38.14 -11.07 29.49
C ARG A 645 37.06 -10.34 28.70
N TRP A 646 37.05 -10.51 27.38
CA TRP A 646 36.05 -9.87 26.52
C TRP A 646 34.75 -10.69 26.43
N ALA A 647 34.61 -11.55 25.42
CA ALA A 647 33.40 -12.33 25.16
C ALA A 647 32.95 -13.17 26.37
N ARG A 648 33.90 -13.82 27.06
CA ARG A 648 33.63 -14.64 28.25
C ARG A 648 32.99 -13.82 29.37
N ARG A 649 33.44 -12.58 29.58
CA ARG A 649 32.89 -11.72 30.62
C ARG A 649 31.46 -11.29 30.30
N VAL A 650 31.16 -11.06 29.02
CA VAL A 650 29.79 -10.74 28.58
C VAL A 650 28.85 -11.91 28.84
N THR A 651 29.27 -13.14 28.56
CA THR A 651 28.48 -14.34 28.90
C THR A 651 28.25 -14.48 30.41
N GLU A 652 29.27 -14.21 31.24
CA GLU A 652 29.13 -14.18 32.70
C GLU A 652 28.10 -13.14 33.17
N LEU A 653 28.11 -11.93 32.61
CA LEU A 653 27.15 -10.88 32.94
C LEU A 653 25.73 -11.22 32.47
N ARG A 654 25.59 -12.01 31.40
CA ARG A 654 24.29 -12.49 30.91
C ARG A 654 23.67 -13.60 31.76
N LEU A 655 24.46 -14.31 32.58
CA LEU A 655 23.92 -15.34 33.49
C LEU A 655 22.89 -14.76 34.46
N ASP A 656 23.03 -13.49 34.84
CA ASP A 656 22.07 -12.78 35.69
C ASP A 656 20.67 -12.73 35.07
N PHE A 657 20.55 -12.70 33.74
CA PHE A 657 19.26 -12.74 33.04
C PHE A 657 18.62 -14.13 33.02
N GLN A 658 19.44 -15.19 33.10
CA GLN A 658 18.97 -16.58 33.08
C GLN A 658 18.66 -17.10 34.50
N THR A 659 19.39 -16.64 35.51
CA THR A 659 19.37 -17.20 36.87
C THR A 659 18.87 -16.23 37.94
N GLY A 660 18.84 -14.93 37.66
CA GLY A 660 18.54 -13.88 38.63
C GLY A 660 17.05 -13.61 38.79
N SER A 661 16.64 -13.32 40.04
CA SER A 661 15.38 -12.60 40.29
C SER A 661 15.53 -11.15 39.81
N PRO A 662 14.48 -10.52 39.24
CA PRO A 662 14.56 -9.16 38.73
C PRO A 662 15.05 -8.19 39.82
N ASN A 663 16.03 -7.35 39.49
CA ASN A 663 16.59 -6.40 40.44
C ASN A 663 15.58 -5.28 40.74
N PRO A 664 15.27 -4.98 42.02
CA PRO A 664 14.33 -3.92 42.36
C PRO A 664 14.84 -2.57 41.85
N THR A 665 14.04 -1.91 41.02
CA THR A 665 14.40 -0.60 40.46
C THR A 665 14.06 0.50 41.45
N THR A 666 15.01 1.39 41.73
CA THR A 666 14.77 2.58 42.54
C THR A 666 14.65 3.83 41.66
N ARG A 667 13.94 4.86 42.14
CA ARG A 667 13.86 6.16 41.44
C ARG A 667 15.23 6.78 41.18
N SER A 668 16.20 6.53 42.06
CA SER A 668 17.58 6.99 41.90
C SER A 668 18.25 6.38 40.66
N VAL A 669 18.07 5.07 40.45
CA VAL A 669 18.61 4.35 39.28
C VAL A 669 18.00 4.88 37.97
N VAL A 670 16.68 5.09 37.93
CA VAL A 670 16.00 5.63 36.73
C VAL A 670 16.48 7.05 36.43
N ARG A 671 16.59 7.92 37.45
CA ARG A 671 17.09 9.29 37.28
C ARG A 671 18.54 9.31 36.79
N LYS A 672 19.41 8.46 37.33
CA LYS A 672 20.81 8.34 36.87
C LYS A 672 20.88 7.89 35.43
N ALA A 673 20.09 6.88 35.02
CA ALA A 673 20.05 6.42 33.64
C ALA A 673 19.61 7.51 32.66
N ILE A 674 18.56 8.28 33.00
CA ILE A 674 18.09 9.41 32.18
C ILE A 674 19.14 10.52 32.12
N THR A 675 19.72 10.90 33.26
CA THR A 675 20.74 11.97 33.35
C THR A 675 21.98 11.62 32.56
N LEU A 676 22.46 10.38 32.67
CA LEU A 676 23.59 9.86 31.90
C LEU A 676 23.24 9.91 30.41
N ALA A 677 22.06 9.42 30.01
CA ALA A 677 21.65 9.41 28.61
C ALA A 677 21.55 10.82 28.01
N GLN A 678 20.91 11.76 28.71
CA GLN A 678 20.80 13.16 28.28
C GLN A 678 22.18 13.84 28.17
N SER A 679 23.01 13.69 29.20
CA SER A 679 24.30 14.39 29.29
C SER A 679 25.37 13.83 28.35
N CYS A 680 25.30 12.54 28.01
CA CYS A 680 26.24 11.89 27.12
C CYS A 680 25.84 11.98 25.65
N PHE A 681 24.54 11.90 25.34
CA PHE A 681 24.08 11.66 23.98
C PHE A 681 23.10 12.73 23.45
N GLY A 682 22.64 13.64 24.30
CA GLY A 682 21.70 14.70 23.94
C GLY A 682 20.24 14.25 23.93
N ASP A 683 19.33 15.23 23.79
CA ASP A 683 17.90 15.05 24.05
C ASP A 683 17.23 14.03 23.13
N ARG A 684 17.60 14.01 21.84
CA ARG A 684 17.07 13.05 20.86
C ARG A 684 17.36 11.59 21.26
N TRP A 685 18.46 11.34 21.95
CA TRP A 685 18.95 10.00 22.28
C TRP A 685 18.64 9.60 23.74
N ALA A 686 18.21 10.55 24.55
CA ALA A 686 18.01 10.42 25.98
C ALA A 686 17.07 9.26 26.36
N ALA A 687 15.84 9.26 25.83
CA ALA A 687 14.85 8.24 26.16
C ALA A 687 15.24 6.81 25.71
N PRO A 688 15.63 6.57 24.44
CA PRO A 688 16.01 5.21 24.02
C PRO A 688 17.27 4.71 24.74
N LEU A 689 18.29 5.56 24.94
CA LEU A 689 19.52 5.11 25.61
C LEU A 689 19.34 4.94 27.12
N ALA A 690 18.51 5.75 27.77
CA ALA A 690 18.16 5.50 29.18
C ALA A 690 17.47 4.13 29.34
N ALA A 691 16.57 3.78 28.43
CA ALA A 691 15.94 2.47 28.43
C ALA A 691 16.94 1.34 28.16
N MET A 692 17.92 1.52 27.27
CA MET A 692 18.99 0.55 27.02
C MET A 692 19.90 0.35 28.24
N LEU A 693 20.28 1.43 28.92
CA LEU A 693 21.11 1.38 30.13
C LEU A 693 20.39 0.63 31.26
N LEU A 694 19.09 0.85 31.41
CA LEU A 694 18.25 0.11 32.36
C LEU A 694 18.09 -1.36 31.97
N ALA A 695 18.11 -1.67 30.67
CA ALA A 695 18.00 -3.02 30.12
C ALA A 695 19.28 -3.86 30.25
N LEU A 696 20.41 -3.28 30.67
CA LEU A 696 21.65 -4.02 30.90
C LEU A 696 21.59 -4.99 32.11
N GLN A 697 20.54 -4.92 32.93
CA GLN A 697 20.30 -5.82 34.06
C GLN A 697 18.86 -6.32 34.03
N PRO A 698 18.55 -7.53 34.56
CA PRO A 698 17.17 -8.05 34.62
C PRO A 698 16.24 -7.12 35.40
N ARG A 699 15.14 -6.69 34.78
CA ARG A 699 14.09 -5.84 35.37
C ARG A 699 12.72 -6.49 35.24
N GLU A 700 11.78 -6.04 36.07
CA GLU A 700 10.38 -6.45 35.96
C GLU A 700 9.73 -5.91 34.68
N GLN A 701 8.80 -6.69 34.13
CA GLN A 701 8.17 -6.42 32.83
C GLN A 701 7.27 -5.16 32.84
N LYS A 702 6.71 -4.80 33.99
CA LYS A 702 5.83 -3.63 34.20
C LYS A 702 6.29 -2.83 35.42
N ASP A 703 7.55 -2.43 35.40
CA ASP A 703 8.10 -1.65 36.49
C ASP A 703 7.50 -0.24 36.53
N ALA A 704 6.57 -0.02 37.45
CA ALA A 704 5.87 1.24 37.63
C ALA A 704 6.83 2.39 37.97
N ILE A 705 8.00 2.11 38.55
CA ILE A 705 9.00 3.12 38.91
C ILE A 705 9.72 3.62 37.66
N ILE A 706 10.00 2.73 36.70
CA ILE A 706 10.56 3.12 35.39
C ILE A 706 9.55 3.98 34.64
N ILE A 707 8.30 3.53 34.51
CA ILE A 707 7.25 4.28 33.80
C ILE A 707 7.03 5.66 34.43
N ALA A 708 6.92 5.74 35.76
CA ALA A 708 6.76 7.01 36.47
C ALA A 708 7.97 7.92 36.31
N GLY A 709 9.19 7.37 36.30
CA GLY A 709 10.42 8.14 36.10
C GLY A 709 10.54 8.72 34.70
N PHE A 710 10.14 7.97 33.66
CA PHE A 710 10.07 8.49 32.29
C PHE A 710 8.95 9.52 32.13
N SER A 711 7.76 9.25 32.69
CA SER A 711 6.60 10.17 32.64
C SER A 711 6.85 11.51 33.34
N ALA A 712 7.73 11.53 34.33
CA ALA A 712 8.12 12.76 35.02
C ALA A 712 9.12 13.63 34.23
N MET A 713 9.81 13.06 33.24
CA MET A 713 10.95 13.71 32.55
C MET A 713 10.69 13.96 31.06
N PHE A 714 9.80 13.19 30.44
CA PHE A 714 9.48 13.30 29.01
C PHE A 714 7.99 13.53 28.81
N SER A 715 7.63 14.30 27.79
CA SER A 715 6.23 14.51 27.39
C SER A 715 5.74 13.42 26.42
N PRO A 716 4.42 13.18 26.32
CA PRO A 716 3.84 12.27 25.33
C PRO A 716 4.22 12.62 23.88
N VAL A 717 4.34 13.92 23.56
CA VAL A 717 4.71 14.40 22.22
C VAL A 717 6.16 14.05 21.88
N GLU A 718 7.09 14.20 22.83
CA GLU A 718 8.49 13.82 22.66
C GLU A 718 8.62 12.31 22.45
N ILE A 719 7.95 11.51 23.28
CA ILE A 719 7.96 10.04 23.17
C ILE A 719 7.34 9.57 21.83
N ALA A 720 6.26 10.22 21.38
CA ALA A 720 5.64 9.93 20.09
C ALA A 720 6.56 10.27 18.90
N GLY A 721 7.25 11.41 18.96
CA GLY A 721 8.21 11.86 17.94
C GLY A 721 9.44 10.97 17.79
N LEU A 722 9.75 10.15 18.81
CA LEU A 722 10.84 9.19 18.77
C LEU A 722 10.50 7.88 18.03
N SER A 723 9.24 7.67 17.59
CA SER A 723 8.81 6.46 16.88
C SER A 723 9.23 5.16 17.59
N LEU A 724 9.03 5.10 18.91
CA LEU A 724 9.51 3.99 19.74
C LEU A 724 8.85 2.63 19.39
N LYS A 725 7.65 2.65 18.80
CA LYS A 725 6.93 1.47 18.30
C LYS A 725 7.58 0.79 17.09
N ASP A 726 8.38 1.55 16.33
CA ASP A 726 9.04 1.09 15.09
C ASP A 726 10.49 0.65 15.39
N ILE A 727 10.84 0.47 16.67
CA ILE A 727 12.16 -0.05 17.06
C ILE A 727 12.18 -1.54 16.76
N GLU A 728 12.79 -1.89 15.63
CA GLU A 728 13.21 -3.26 15.38
C GLU A 728 14.26 -3.64 16.42
N ILE A 729 13.83 -4.49 17.35
CA ILE A 729 14.74 -5.23 18.22
C ILE A 729 15.38 -6.27 17.31
N GLY A 730 16.71 -6.30 17.30
CA GLY A 730 17.45 -7.28 16.53
C GLY A 730 17.21 -8.71 16.99
N ASP A 731 18.27 -9.50 16.94
CA ASP A 731 18.20 -10.91 17.28
C ASP A 731 17.70 -11.19 18.72
N LEU A 732 16.65 -12.01 18.84
CA LEU A 732 16.06 -12.44 20.13
C LEU A 732 17.04 -13.23 21.01
N ARG A 733 18.21 -13.61 20.49
CA ARG A 733 19.27 -14.29 21.24
C ARG A 733 20.02 -13.39 22.21
N LEU A 734 19.82 -12.07 22.17
CA LEU A 734 20.46 -11.12 23.08
C LEU A 734 19.51 -10.78 24.25
N PRO A 735 19.74 -11.28 25.48
CA PRO A 735 18.84 -11.05 26.62
C PRO A 735 18.63 -9.56 26.93
N GLU A 736 19.71 -8.78 26.87
CA GLU A 736 19.66 -7.32 27.08
C GLU A 736 18.88 -6.59 25.96
N GLY A 737 18.94 -7.10 24.73
CA GLY A 737 18.20 -6.56 23.58
C GLY A 737 16.70 -6.85 23.68
N GLU A 738 16.35 -8.08 24.05
CA GLU A 738 14.95 -8.47 24.30
C GLU A 738 14.35 -7.66 25.44
N GLN A 739 15.11 -7.48 26.54
CA GLN A 739 14.66 -6.66 27.65
C GLN A 739 14.48 -5.20 27.27
N PHE A 740 15.41 -4.62 26.51
CA PHE A 740 15.28 -3.27 25.98
C PHE A 740 13.99 -3.11 25.18
N GLY A 741 13.72 -4.06 24.29
CA GLY A 741 12.49 -4.13 23.52
C GLY A 741 11.22 -4.14 24.36
N ARG A 742 11.20 -4.96 25.42
CA ARG A 742 10.09 -5.02 26.38
C ARG A 742 9.90 -3.69 27.11
N LEU A 743 10.98 -3.09 27.62
CA LEU A 743 10.92 -1.82 28.35
C LEU A 743 10.43 -0.67 27.46
N ILE A 744 10.95 -0.55 26.23
CA ILE A 744 10.52 0.45 25.27
C ILE A 744 9.04 0.31 24.92
N ASN A 745 8.55 -0.91 24.72
CA ASN A 745 7.14 -1.15 24.45
C ASN A 745 6.26 -0.80 25.65
N SER A 746 6.69 -1.13 26.87
CA SER A 746 5.97 -0.75 28.10
C SER A 746 5.94 0.76 28.31
N ILE A 747 7.06 1.46 28.06
CA ILE A 747 7.14 2.92 28.10
C ILE A 747 6.19 3.49 27.03
N HIS A 748 6.30 3.07 25.77
CA HIS A 748 5.44 3.57 24.70
C HIS A 748 3.95 3.43 25.02
N ARG A 749 3.51 2.25 25.49
CA ARG A 749 2.11 2.00 25.88
C ARG A 749 1.62 2.94 26.96
N ALA A 750 2.42 3.18 28.01
CA ALA A 750 2.03 4.07 29.09
C ALA A 750 1.80 5.53 28.64
N PHE A 751 2.52 5.98 27.62
CA PHE A 751 2.38 7.32 27.03
C PHE A 751 1.28 7.41 25.95
N THR A 752 0.76 6.29 25.44
CA THR A 752 -0.33 6.25 24.47
C THR A 752 -1.69 5.86 25.07
N ASP A 753 -1.71 5.04 26.12
CA ASP A 753 -2.94 4.60 26.81
C ASP A 753 -3.59 5.71 27.65
N THR A 754 -2.89 6.83 27.87
CA THR A 754 -3.47 8.02 28.52
C THR A 754 -4.61 8.65 27.71
N ASP A 755 -4.64 8.46 26.38
CA ASP A 755 -5.78 8.83 25.53
C ASP A 755 -6.93 7.80 25.61
N ILE A 756 -6.65 6.54 25.92
CA ILE A 756 -7.68 5.49 26.04
C ILE A 756 -8.44 5.64 27.36
N ASP A 757 -7.77 5.98 28.46
CA ASP A 757 -8.45 6.28 29.74
C ASP A 757 -9.26 7.59 29.66
N LEU A 758 -8.86 8.55 28.83
CA LEU A 758 -9.67 9.75 28.53
C LEU A 758 -10.93 9.41 27.71
N VAL A 759 -10.84 8.45 26.78
CA VAL A 759 -11.97 7.98 25.97
C VAL A 759 -12.89 7.01 26.73
N LEU A 760 -12.37 6.23 27.67
CA LEU A 760 -13.15 5.31 28.51
C LEU A 760 -13.82 6.00 29.69
N ASN A 761 -13.23 7.07 30.26
CA ASN A 761 -13.84 7.80 31.37
C ASN A 761 -14.90 8.82 30.94
N SER A 762 -15.07 9.11 29.65
CA SER A 762 -16.13 9.99 29.14
C SER A 762 -17.52 9.33 28.98
N PHE A 763 -17.69 8.06 29.35
CA PHE A 763 -18.98 7.35 29.24
C PHE A 763 -19.41 6.61 30.52
N THR A 764 -19.40 7.27 31.68
CA THR A 764 -19.86 6.65 32.95
C THR A 764 -21.10 7.27 33.60
N ARG A 765 -21.83 8.20 32.95
CA ARG A 765 -23.15 8.61 33.46
C ARG A 765 -24.13 9.05 32.37
N LEU A 766 -25.17 8.24 32.20
CA LEU A 766 -26.42 8.57 31.50
C LEU A 766 -27.48 8.76 32.58
N GLU A 767 -27.92 10.00 32.81
CA GLU A 767 -29.11 10.30 33.62
C GLU A 767 -30.28 10.53 32.65
N ILE A 768 -31.29 9.67 32.75
CA ILE A 768 -32.58 9.81 32.09
C ILE A 768 -33.53 10.33 33.16
N SER A 769 -34.00 11.58 33.02
CA SER A 769 -35.11 12.10 33.81
C SER A 769 -36.43 11.78 33.11
N GLU A 770 -37.45 11.41 33.90
CA GLU A 770 -38.82 11.07 33.46
C GLU A 770 -39.46 12.09 32.51
#